data_AF-A0A847F9P4-F1
#
_entry.id   AF-A0A847F9P4-F1
#
_cell.length_a   1.000
_cell.length_b   1.000
_cell.length_c   1.000
_cell.angle_alpha   90.00
_cell.angle_beta   90.00
_cell.angle_gamma   90.00
#
_symmetry.space_group_name_H-M   'P 1'
#
loop_
_entity.id
_entity.type
_entity.pdbx_description
1 polymer ?
#
loop_
_entity_poly.entity_id
_entity_poly.type
_entity_poly.pdbx_seq_one_letter_code
_entity_poly.pdbx_strand_id
1 'polypeptide(L)'
;KNGSLYDVHSYWSKKPYLAIERFISHYTQPDDIVLDPFCGCGSTLQAALGLGRKAIGIDLNPSATHIAANTLSYVNQSTLNSLADKILRDLKKVFDALYTISISGKNYIISSFIHAEQVRCIKCLRFFSILQPHTSKPRSACPHCEQSFSTRSRNTEFGPDEIVAVELRNSHNSRRGKLFWLSDEKEIAKQLETQDAQKKAEKIRNLLDYPMPQRLIDFGGRLSTTGSTTIGKLFDDRAIYTLYALRQEITKIEDFTLRGKLLLAFTAILKNCSKMYRFHEGGGGSPIGAYYVPPIRKEINPFFAFKDKVSAILKSLQEISEWEALDFCVSTQSSCDINIPSNSIDYIFTDPPYADTMPFGALNFIWDSWLDPSWGWESQEAISENWKPKLLQIFKEVYRVAKPGAYCSVCYHDTSEGTWQDLIDIMAEAGFQSVIGKDVLFIETTQQAYQQTVADKVVKRDHVVNFRKPVPGEVSGQLELTGNEDISTFNEKIRSIIRDYLGSKPGSTKDRIYDDVVGRMVSIGQMEAHDFNELLLQVAEEAKIESGKNDGSRWYLKDTELVIADAAETAREDVAAEKLGAFIKGFLKKNPGDEGVHYSNLFEHYIYAVKDKPRRQLSEFLPDYFYKTEQGTWRLPASEEEEKAKREARVKGLGRRVKRYIAQLEQGAIISDYERPNDATLAEWIRHCKRAGLYEQGKLLYEKGGLNPDNLSEEAMVNVEEDYQVCARILARTQADGSAKTRKKG
;
A
#
# COMPACT_ATOMS: atom_id res chain seq x y z
N LYS A 1 -8.74 9.05 -4.05
CA LYS A 1 -8.23 9.55 -5.35
C LYS A 1 -7.01 10.38 -5.04
N ASN A 2 -5.96 10.36 -5.85
CA ASN A 2 -4.81 11.24 -5.68
C ASN A 2 -5.13 12.59 -6.33
N GLY A 3 -4.84 13.71 -5.67
CA GLY A 3 -5.02 15.05 -6.26
C GLY A 3 -3.90 15.42 -7.22
N SER A 4 -4.02 16.53 -7.96
CA SER A 4 -3.12 16.80 -9.11
C SER A 4 -1.66 17.06 -8.69
N LEU A 5 -1.45 17.58 -7.48
CA LEU A 5 -0.14 17.78 -6.86
C LEU A 5 0.59 16.47 -6.54
N TYR A 6 -0.16 15.38 -6.36
CA TYR A 6 0.41 14.07 -6.10
C TYR A 6 1.21 13.56 -7.33
N ASP A 7 0.75 13.85 -8.55
CA ASP A 7 1.32 13.30 -9.78
C ASP A 7 2.40 14.18 -10.44
N VAL A 8 2.67 15.36 -9.87
CA VAL A 8 3.68 16.30 -10.40
C VAL A 8 5.06 15.65 -10.45
N HIS A 9 5.48 15.00 -9.36
CA HIS A 9 6.79 14.36 -9.26
C HIS A 9 6.66 13.00 -8.56
N SER A 10 7.21 11.95 -9.17
CA SER A 10 7.25 10.62 -8.57
C SER A 10 8.23 10.61 -7.39
N TYR A 11 7.84 10.06 -6.24
CA TYR A 11 8.69 9.92 -5.06
C TYR A 11 8.38 8.59 -4.37
N TRP A 12 9.38 7.90 -3.82
CA TRP A 12 9.28 6.48 -3.47
C TRP A 12 8.46 6.21 -2.18
N SER A 13 8.40 7.15 -1.24
CA SER A 13 7.58 7.07 0.00
C SER A 13 6.35 7.98 0.01
N LYS A 14 5.88 8.44 -1.15
CA LYS A 14 4.84 9.48 -1.18
C LYS A 14 3.50 9.00 -0.60
N LYS A 15 3.11 9.55 0.55
CA LYS A 15 1.76 9.38 1.10
C LYS A 15 0.75 10.31 0.41
N PRO A 16 -0.49 9.87 0.13
CA PRO A 16 -1.53 10.74 -0.42
C PRO A 16 -1.89 11.85 0.57
N TYR A 17 -1.69 13.12 0.20
CA TYR A 17 -1.95 14.26 1.11
C TYR A 17 -3.41 14.31 1.61
N LEU A 18 -4.38 13.90 0.78
CA LEU A 18 -5.80 13.80 1.16
C LEU A 18 -6.07 12.82 2.32
N ALA A 19 -5.19 11.83 2.55
CA ALA A 19 -5.29 10.96 3.72
C ALA A 19 -4.80 11.68 4.99
N ILE A 20 -3.75 12.51 4.84
CA ILE A 20 -3.14 13.30 5.92
C ILE A 20 -4.07 14.43 6.37
N GLU A 21 -4.85 15.03 5.46
CA GLU A 21 -5.81 16.10 5.77
C GLU A 21 -6.78 15.74 6.91
N ARG A 22 -7.18 14.47 7.04
CA ARG A 22 -8.06 14.02 8.12
C ARG A 22 -7.43 14.15 9.49
N PHE A 23 -6.12 13.92 9.59
CA PHE A 23 -5.39 14.05 10.85
C PHE A 23 -5.15 15.52 11.19
N ILE A 24 -4.69 16.31 10.21
CA ILE A 24 -4.47 17.75 10.38
C ILE A 24 -5.79 18.44 10.78
N SER A 25 -6.88 18.21 10.04
CA SER A 25 -8.18 18.83 10.36
C SER A 25 -8.73 18.41 11.73
N HIS A 26 -8.38 17.22 12.23
CA HIS A 26 -8.83 16.76 13.55
C HIS A 26 -8.05 17.44 14.69
N TYR A 27 -6.74 17.66 14.52
CA TYR A 27 -5.86 18.17 15.58
C TYR A 27 -5.53 19.66 15.49
N THR A 28 -5.96 20.36 14.44
CA THR A 28 -5.61 21.77 14.20
C THR A 28 -6.80 22.63 13.78
N GLN A 29 -6.68 23.93 13.96
CA GLN A 29 -7.53 24.98 13.40
C GLN A 29 -6.83 25.69 12.22
N PRO A 30 -7.56 26.44 11.36
CA PRO A 30 -6.91 27.34 10.41
C PRO A 30 -5.86 28.24 11.08
N ASP A 31 -4.83 28.63 10.33
CA ASP A 31 -3.65 29.38 10.78
C ASP A 31 -2.68 28.68 11.76
N ASP A 32 -3.02 27.50 12.28
CA ASP A 32 -2.09 26.68 13.08
C ASP A 32 -0.86 26.26 12.26
N ILE A 33 0.26 26.03 12.95
CA ILE A 33 1.54 25.64 12.33
C ILE A 33 1.73 24.13 12.42
N VAL A 34 1.77 23.47 11.25
CA VAL A 34 2.07 22.05 11.11
C VAL A 34 3.54 21.84 10.76
N LEU A 35 4.22 20.96 11.51
CA LEU A 35 5.60 20.55 11.24
C LEU A 35 5.65 19.13 10.68
N ASP A 36 6.49 18.94 9.67
CA ASP A 36 6.97 17.63 9.24
C ASP A 36 8.52 17.61 9.27
N PRO A 37 9.13 16.94 10.26
CA PRO A 37 10.59 16.84 10.39
C PRO A 37 11.23 15.82 9.43
N PHE A 38 10.43 15.14 8.59
CA PHE A 38 10.90 14.21 7.55
C PHE A 38 10.08 14.41 6.28
N CYS A 39 10.02 15.66 5.80
CA CYS A 39 8.95 16.08 4.90
C CYS A 39 8.96 15.41 3.52
N GLY A 40 10.08 14.79 3.11
CA GLY A 40 10.20 14.11 1.84
C GLY A 40 9.81 15.03 0.68
N CYS A 41 8.84 14.61 -0.12
CA CYS A 41 8.29 15.42 -1.22
C CYS A 41 7.17 16.39 -0.81
N GLY A 42 6.94 16.60 0.49
CA GLY A 42 6.06 17.63 1.04
C GLY A 42 4.57 17.29 1.06
N SER A 43 4.19 16.00 1.19
CA SER A 43 2.77 15.61 1.25
C SER A 43 2.04 16.20 2.47
N THR A 44 2.70 16.23 3.63
CA THR A 44 2.14 16.85 4.85
C THR A 44 1.92 18.35 4.67
N LEU A 45 2.86 19.03 4.01
CA LEU A 45 2.78 20.46 3.73
C LEU A 45 1.63 20.76 2.77
N GLN A 46 1.45 19.94 1.72
CA GLN A 46 0.30 20.03 0.81
C GLN A 46 -1.02 19.92 1.56
N ALA A 47 -1.15 18.94 2.47
CA ALA A 47 -2.35 18.74 3.27
C ALA A 47 -2.61 19.91 4.23
N ALA A 48 -1.58 20.43 4.89
CA ALA A 48 -1.71 21.57 5.80
C ALA A 48 -2.16 22.83 5.06
N LEU A 49 -1.47 23.18 3.97
CA LEU A 49 -1.78 24.37 3.18
C LEU A 49 -3.15 24.29 2.51
N GLY A 50 -3.54 23.13 1.99
CA GLY A 50 -4.87 22.91 1.42
C GLY A 50 -6.01 23.08 2.42
N LEU A 51 -5.72 22.98 3.72
CA LEU A 51 -6.65 23.25 4.81
C LEU A 51 -6.52 24.68 5.37
N GLY A 52 -5.67 25.56 4.81
CA GLY A 52 -5.45 26.91 5.34
C GLY A 52 -4.64 26.94 6.64
N ARG A 53 -3.72 25.98 6.83
CA ARG A 53 -2.73 25.98 7.92
C ARG A 53 -1.38 26.42 7.37
N LYS A 54 -0.47 26.83 8.26
CA LYS A 54 0.92 27.11 7.93
C LYS A 54 1.73 25.81 7.99
N ALA A 55 2.77 25.69 7.18
CA ALA A 55 3.51 24.44 7.11
C ALA A 55 5.04 24.64 7.15
N ILE A 56 5.72 23.83 7.96
CA ILE A 56 7.17 23.76 8.00
C ILE A 56 7.59 22.33 7.64
N GLY A 57 8.41 22.18 6.61
CA GLY A 57 9.00 20.90 6.22
C GLY A 57 10.50 20.92 6.42
N ILE A 58 11.04 19.88 7.05
CA ILE A 58 12.48 19.66 7.16
C ILE A 58 12.79 18.32 6.53
N ASP A 59 13.82 18.27 5.70
CA ASP A 59 14.37 17.00 5.25
C ASP A 59 15.88 17.13 5.10
N LEU A 60 16.58 16.04 5.39
CA LEU A 60 18.03 15.96 5.25
C LEU A 60 18.44 15.94 3.78
N ASN A 61 17.62 15.34 2.92
CA ASN A 61 17.92 15.16 1.51
C ASN A 61 17.53 16.42 0.69
N PRO A 62 18.47 17.01 -0.07
CA PRO A 62 18.18 18.24 -0.78
C PRO A 62 17.31 18.04 -2.04
N SER A 63 17.29 16.85 -2.64
CA SER A 63 16.27 16.54 -3.67
C SER A 63 14.87 16.49 -3.09
N ALA A 64 14.69 15.93 -1.89
CA ALA A 64 13.40 15.89 -1.20
C ALA A 64 12.87 17.31 -0.98
N THR A 65 13.67 18.17 -0.34
CA THR A 65 13.32 19.58 -0.12
C THR A 65 13.15 20.37 -1.42
N HIS A 66 13.97 20.11 -2.45
CA HIS A 66 13.78 20.69 -3.79
C HIS A 66 12.39 20.35 -4.35
N ILE A 67 11.97 19.08 -4.27
CA ILE A 67 10.67 18.64 -4.76
C ILE A 67 9.55 19.26 -3.92
N ALA A 68 9.65 19.23 -2.59
CA ALA A 68 8.65 19.77 -1.68
C ALA A 68 8.41 21.27 -1.93
N ALA A 69 9.48 22.07 -1.88
CA ALA A 69 9.40 23.52 -2.06
C ALA A 69 8.85 23.87 -3.44
N ASN A 70 9.41 23.30 -4.51
CA ASN A 70 9.01 23.68 -5.86
C ASN A 70 7.66 23.10 -6.28
N THR A 71 7.15 22.05 -5.63
CA THR A 71 5.77 21.62 -5.86
C THR A 71 4.80 22.70 -5.37
N LEU A 72 5.07 23.30 -4.21
CA LEU A 72 4.20 24.26 -3.54
C LEU A 72 4.37 25.71 -4.01
N SER A 73 5.57 26.14 -4.41
CA SER A 73 5.82 27.53 -4.83
C SER A 73 4.84 27.98 -5.92
N TYR A 74 4.33 29.21 -5.84
CA TYR A 74 3.46 29.75 -6.89
C TYR A 74 4.27 30.54 -7.92
N VAL A 75 3.92 30.40 -9.21
CA VAL A 75 4.46 31.21 -10.30
C VAL A 75 3.36 31.54 -11.31
N ASN A 76 3.53 32.64 -12.05
CA ASN A 76 2.62 32.98 -13.14
C ASN A 76 2.68 31.90 -14.25
N GLN A 77 1.54 31.29 -14.56
CA GLN A 77 1.43 30.19 -15.54
C GLN A 77 1.87 30.61 -16.95
N SER A 78 1.52 31.83 -17.39
CA SER A 78 1.87 32.31 -18.74
C SER A 78 3.36 32.56 -18.89
N THR A 79 4.01 33.09 -17.84
CA THR A 79 5.46 33.30 -17.79
C THR A 79 6.20 31.97 -17.80
N LEU A 80 5.78 31.01 -16.96
CA LEU A 80 6.38 29.68 -16.91
C LEU A 80 6.29 28.97 -18.26
N ASN A 81 5.10 28.98 -18.89
CA ASN A 81 4.89 28.35 -20.19
C ASN A 81 5.74 29.01 -21.29
N SER A 82 5.78 30.34 -21.32
CA SER A 82 6.56 31.09 -22.31
C SER A 82 8.06 30.83 -22.19
N LEU A 83 8.56 30.70 -20.96
CA LEU A 83 9.95 30.40 -20.68
C LEU A 83 10.31 28.95 -21.04
N ALA A 84 9.46 27.99 -20.71
CA ALA A 84 9.61 26.60 -21.15
C ALA A 84 9.65 26.50 -22.68
N ASP A 85 8.72 27.16 -23.38
CA ASP A 85 8.70 27.18 -24.84
C ASP A 85 9.96 27.88 -25.41
N LYS A 86 10.49 28.90 -24.74
CA LYS A 86 11.75 29.55 -25.13
C LYS A 86 12.92 28.58 -25.03
N ILE A 87 13.07 27.85 -23.92
CA ILE A 87 14.13 26.85 -23.75
C ILE A 87 14.06 25.79 -24.87
N LEU A 88 12.87 25.27 -25.16
CA LEU A 88 12.67 24.28 -26.22
C LEU A 88 13.03 24.85 -27.61
N ARG A 89 12.73 26.13 -27.88
CA ARG A 89 13.13 26.81 -29.12
C ARG A 89 14.65 27.01 -29.22
N ASP A 90 15.29 27.43 -28.14
CA ASP A 90 16.74 27.68 -28.09
C ASP A 90 17.51 26.37 -28.33
N LEU A 91 16.94 25.23 -27.92
CA LEU A 91 17.48 23.89 -28.12
C LEU A 91 17.00 23.19 -29.40
N LYS A 92 16.31 23.89 -30.31
CA LYS A 92 15.77 23.31 -31.55
C LYS A 92 16.83 22.59 -32.40
N LYS A 93 18.04 23.14 -32.49
CA LYS A 93 19.14 22.50 -33.24
C LYS A 93 19.55 21.14 -32.66
N VAL A 94 19.55 21.02 -31.32
CA VAL A 94 19.81 19.75 -30.63
C VAL A 94 18.68 18.76 -30.90
N PHE A 95 17.44 19.24 -30.79
CA PHE A 95 16.24 18.46 -31.09
C PHE A 95 16.25 17.91 -32.52
N ASP A 96 16.45 18.77 -33.51
CA ASP A 96 16.44 18.40 -34.93
C ASP A 96 17.54 17.37 -35.23
N ALA A 97 18.74 17.55 -34.67
CA ALA A 97 19.88 16.68 -34.94
C ALA A 97 19.74 15.25 -34.37
N LEU A 98 18.97 15.06 -33.29
CA LEU A 98 18.87 13.78 -32.59
C LEU A 98 17.52 13.08 -32.72
N TYR A 99 16.46 13.84 -32.98
CA TYR A 99 15.08 13.33 -32.93
C TYR A 99 14.28 13.62 -34.20
N THR A 100 14.92 14.07 -35.29
CA THR A 100 14.26 14.20 -36.60
C THR A 100 14.83 13.20 -37.59
N ILE A 101 13.96 12.61 -38.39
CA ILE A 101 14.33 11.70 -39.47
C ILE A 101 13.51 12.01 -40.72
N SER A 102 14.08 11.80 -41.90
CA SER A 102 13.36 11.99 -43.17
C SER A 102 13.07 10.65 -43.81
N ILE A 103 11.83 10.42 -44.22
CA ILE A 103 11.44 9.20 -44.94
C ILE A 103 10.71 9.66 -46.21
N SER A 104 11.26 9.32 -47.37
CA SER A 104 10.68 9.69 -48.67
C SER A 104 10.36 11.20 -48.79
N GLY A 105 11.26 12.06 -48.28
CA GLY A 105 11.12 13.51 -48.32
C GLY A 105 10.16 14.12 -47.28
N LYS A 106 9.57 13.32 -46.40
CA LYS A 106 8.74 13.80 -45.27
C LYS A 106 9.50 13.69 -43.96
N ASN A 107 9.49 14.75 -43.18
CA ASN A 107 10.12 14.78 -41.85
C ASN A 107 9.19 14.20 -40.79
N TYR A 108 9.76 13.30 -39.99
CA TYR A 108 9.14 12.68 -38.82
C TYR A 108 9.94 13.00 -37.57
N ILE A 109 9.25 13.03 -36.44
CA ILE A 109 9.86 13.22 -35.12
C ILE A 109 9.90 11.87 -34.40
N ILE A 110 11.07 11.49 -33.89
CA ILE A 110 11.26 10.32 -33.05
C ILE A 110 10.78 10.64 -31.64
N SER A 111 9.69 9.99 -31.20
CA SER A 111 9.19 10.14 -29.84
C SER A 111 9.85 9.20 -28.84
N SER A 112 10.40 8.08 -29.30
CA SER A 112 11.15 7.14 -28.47
C SER A 112 11.90 6.11 -29.29
N PHE A 113 12.93 5.51 -28.69
CA PHE A 113 13.66 4.36 -29.22
C PHE A 113 13.35 3.12 -28.38
N ILE A 114 13.18 1.98 -29.03
CA ILE A 114 13.05 0.69 -28.36
C ILE A 114 14.39 -0.01 -28.45
N HIS A 115 14.96 -0.31 -27.29
CA HIS A 115 16.21 -1.05 -27.17
C HIS A 115 15.94 -2.45 -26.65
N ALA A 116 16.72 -3.41 -27.14
CA ALA A 116 16.67 -4.78 -26.70
C ALA A 116 18.09 -5.37 -26.64
N GLU A 117 18.42 -5.97 -25.51
CA GLU A 117 19.68 -6.69 -25.36
C GLU A 117 19.69 -7.98 -26.17
N GLN A 118 20.87 -8.36 -26.65
CA GLN A 118 21.07 -9.69 -27.23
C GLN A 118 21.26 -10.74 -26.12
N VAL A 119 20.90 -11.98 -26.40
CA VAL A 119 21.12 -13.13 -25.50
C VAL A 119 21.90 -14.18 -26.24
N ARG A 120 22.94 -14.74 -25.60
CA ARG A 120 23.69 -15.86 -26.15
C ARG A 120 23.00 -17.18 -25.87
N CYS A 121 22.72 -17.96 -26.91
CA CYS A 121 22.16 -19.30 -26.74
C CYS A 121 23.20 -20.27 -26.14
N ILE A 122 22.87 -20.96 -25.05
CA ILE A 122 23.75 -21.98 -24.45
C ILE A 122 24.01 -23.21 -25.34
N LYS A 123 23.13 -23.47 -26.32
CA LYS A 123 23.23 -24.64 -27.21
C LYS A 123 23.99 -24.34 -28.49
N CYS A 124 23.61 -23.29 -29.22
CA CYS A 124 24.23 -22.95 -30.52
C CYS A 124 25.23 -21.79 -30.44
N LEU A 125 25.42 -21.19 -29.27
CA LEU A 125 26.36 -20.09 -28.99
C LEU A 125 26.16 -18.80 -29.80
N ARG A 126 25.09 -18.71 -30.59
CA ARG A 126 24.72 -17.50 -31.35
C ARG A 126 24.00 -16.50 -30.46
N PHE A 127 24.31 -15.22 -30.67
CA PHE A 127 23.53 -14.12 -30.13
C PHE A 127 22.26 -13.89 -30.94
N PHE A 128 21.18 -13.54 -30.26
CA PHE A 128 19.93 -13.12 -30.87
C PHE A 128 19.24 -12.08 -29.99
N SER A 129 18.48 -11.16 -30.59
CA SER A 129 17.71 -10.16 -29.83
C SER A 129 16.68 -10.82 -28.93
N ILE A 130 16.62 -10.39 -27.67
CA ILE A 130 15.64 -10.87 -26.70
C ILE A 130 14.20 -10.51 -27.08
N LEU A 131 14.00 -9.43 -27.84
CA LEU A 131 12.67 -9.01 -28.28
C LEU A 131 12.25 -9.79 -29.52
N GLN A 132 11.00 -10.28 -29.53
CA GLN A 132 10.42 -10.87 -30.73
C GLN A 132 10.08 -9.75 -31.74
N PRO A 133 10.52 -9.86 -33.02
CA PRO A 133 10.19 -8.89 -34.06
C PRO A 133 8.69 -8.67 -34.19
N HIS A 134 8.27 -7.42 -34.40
CA HIS A 134 6.87 -7.01 -34.54
C HIS A 134 5.98 -7.26 -33.32
N THR A 135 6.57 -7.48 -32.14
CA THR A 135 5.82 -7.67 -30.90
C THR A 135 6.41 -6.86 -29.74
N SER A 136 5.71 -6.86 -28.60
CA SER A 136 6.18 -6.37 -27.31
C SER A 136 6.77 -7.47 -26.40
N LYS A 137 6.82 -8.71 -26.88
CA LYS A 137 7.07 -9.89 -26.04
C LYS A 137 8.53 -10.34 -26.10
N PRO A 138 9.15 -10.67 -24.95
CA PRO A 138 10.46 -11.31 -24.95
C PRO A 138 10.37 -12.73 -25.55
N ARG A 139 11.47 -13.20 -26.12
CA ARG A 139 11.65 -14.60 -26.52
C ARG A 139 11.82 -15.48 -25.28
N SER A 140 11.28 -16.71 -25.35
CA SER A 140 11.50 -17.78 -24.38
C SER A 140 12.39 -18.91 -24.92
N ALA A 141 12.70 -18.88 -26.22
CA ALA A 141 13.54 -19.86 -26.90
C ALA A 141 14.42 -19.20 -27.96
N CYS A 142 15.57 -19.82 -28.22
CA CYS A 142 16.50 -19.42 -29.27
C CYS A 142 15.84 -19.55 -30.66
N PRO A 143 15.87 -18.51 -31.53
CA PRO A 143 15.27 -18.56 -32.86
C PRO A 143 16.02 -19.45 -33.85
N HIS A 144 17.20 -19.95 -33.50
CA HIS A 144 18.04 -20.76 -34.40
C HIS A 144 18.01 -22.25 -34.11
N CYS A 145 17.80 -22.65 -32.86
CA CYS A 145 17.89 -24.06 -32.44
C CYS A 145 16.83 -24.45 -31.39
N GLU A 146 15.89 -23.54 -31.11
CA GLU A 146 14.73 -23.74 -30.24
C GLU A 146 15.04 -24.05 -28.77
N GLN A 147 16.31 -23.93 -28.37
CA GLN A 147 16.71 -24.08 -26.98
C GLN A 147 15.98 -23.07 -26.10
N SER A 148 15.22 -23.57 -25.13
CA SER A 148 14.57 -22.74 -24.11
C SER A 148 15.60 -22.06 -23.20
N PHE A 149 15.28 -20.85 -22.76
CA PHE A 149 16.09 -20.10 -21.80
C PHE A 149 15.20 -19.25 -20.89
N SER A 150 15.78 -18.75 -19.80
CA SER A 150 15.10 -17.85 -18.87
C SER A 150 15.96 -16.63 -18.59
N THR A 151 15.40 -15.44 -18.74
CA THR A 151 16.08 -14.16 -18.44
C THR A 151 16.38 -13.97 -16.96
N ARG A 152 15.78 -14.80 -16.09
CA ARG A 152 16.04 -14.85 -14.64
C ARG A 152 17.15 -15.83 -14.27
N SER A 153 17.59 -16.67 -15.20
CA SER A 153 18.66 -17.63 -14.94
C SER A 153 20.00 -16.92 -14.85
N ARG A 154 20.83 -17.30 -13.86
CA ARG A 154 22.22 -16.82 -13.74
C ARG A 154 23.09 -17.25 -14.92
N ASN A 155 22.69 -18.29 -15.65
CA ASN A 155 23.43 -18.81 -16.80
C ASN A 155 23.12 -18.07 -18.11
N THR A 156 22.23 -17.07 -18.08
CA THR A 156 21.89 -16.28 -19.26
C THR A 156 22.93 -15.20 -19.47
N GLU A 157 23.73 -15.36 -20.52
CA GLU A 157 24.70 -14.36 -20.96
C GLU A 157 24.00 -13.31 -21.83
N PHE A 158 23.99 -12.06 -21.36
CA PHE A 158 23.51 -10.91 -22.11
C PHE A 158 24.64 -10.32 -22.96
N GLY A 159 24.32 -9.97 -24.20
CA GLY A 159 25.20 -9.36 -25.17
C GLY A 159 24.95 -7.85 -25.32
N PRO A 160 25.40 -7.26 -26.42
CA PRO A 160 25.21 -5.85 -26.71
C PRO A 160 23.73 -5.45 -26.72
N ASP A 161 23.48 -4.21 -26.32
CA ASP A 161 22.17 -3.57 -26.40
C ASP A 161 22.05 -2.82 -27.73
N GLU A 162 20.94 -3.00 -28.44
CA GLU A 162 20.73 -2.43 -29.76
C GLU A 162 19.35 -1.78 -29.90
N ILE A 163 19.26 -0.75 -30.75
CA ILE A 163 17.98 -0.16 -31.13
C ILE A 163 17.31 -1.13 -32.12
N VAL A 164 16.13 -1.63 -31.77
CA VAL A 164 15.37 -2.57 -32.60
C VAL A 164 14.19 -1.92 -33.31
N ALA A 165 13.67 -0.82 -32.75
CA ALA A 165 12.56 -0.07 -33.32
C ALA A 165 12.56 1.39 -32.86
N VAL A 166 11.86 2.24 -33.60
CA VAL A 166 11.62 3.65 -33.25
C VAL A 166 10.13 3.98 -33.34
N GLU A 167 9.64 4.82 -32.43
CA GLU A 167 8.30 5.40 -32.56
C GLU A 167 8.38 6.77 -33.23
N LEU A 168 7.71 6.92 -34.37
CA LEU A 168 7.69 8.14 -35.15
C LEU A 168 6.33 8.84 -35.05
N ARG A 169 6.36 10.16 -34.91
CA ARG A 169 5.20 11.06 -35.02
C ARG A 169 5.31 11.88 -36.28
N ASN A 170 4.19 12.05 -36.98
CA ASN A 170 4.13 13.03 -38.06
C ASN A 170 4.16 14.44 -37.43
N SER A 171 4.84 15.38 -38.09
CA SER A 171 4.82 16.82 -37.76
C SER A 171 3.39 17.39 -37.68
N HIS A 172 2.42 16.77 -38.36
CA HIS A 172 1.03 17.22 -38.48
C HIS A 172 0.04 16.52 -37.53
N ASN A 173 0.42 16.22 -36.28
CA ASN A 173 -0.52 16.03 -35.16
C ASN A 173 -1.12 14.62 -34.95
N SER A 174 -0.29 13.58 -34.77
CA SER A 174 -0.74 12.31 -34.14
C SER A 174 -0.34 12.27 -32.65
N ARG A 175 -1.31 12.14 -31.73
CA ARG A 175 -1.06 12.02 -30.27
C ARG A 175 -0.25 10.75 -29.90
N ARG A 176 -0.30 9.71 -30.74
CA ARG A 176 0.50 8.48 -30.60
C ARG A 176 1.49 8.35 -31.76
N GLY A 177 2.73 7.98 -31.42
CA GLY A 177 3.72 7.58 -32.41
C GLY A 177 3.39 6.21 -32.98
N LYS A 178 3.73 5.97 -34.25
CA LYS A 178 3.66 4.65 -34.88
C LYS A 178 5.03 4.00 -34.76
N LEU A 179 5.06 2.70 -34.44
CA LEU A 179 6.29 1.93 -34.30
C LEU A 179 6.81 1.47 -35.68
N PHE A 180 8.11 1.64 -35.91
CA PHE A 180 8.84 1.24 -37.10
C PHE A 180 10.02 0.35 -36.70
N TRP A 181 10.11 -0.84 -37.29
CA TRP A 181 11.13 -1.85 -36.98
C TRP A 181 12.35 -1.66 -37.87
N LEU A 182 13.55 -1.59 -37.27
CA LEU A 182 14.76 -1.33 -38.03
C LEU A 182 15.17 -2.50 -38.93
N SER A 183 14.65 -3.71 -38.67
CA SER A 183 14.79 -4.88 -39.56
C SER A 183 14.20 -4.62 -40.95
N ASP A 184 13.15 -3.82 -41.02
CA ASP A 184 12.38 -3.57 -42.24
C ASP A 184 12.78 -2.22 -42.86
N GLU A 185 13.12 -1.25 -42.00
CA GLU A 185 13.32 0.15 -42.37
C GLU A 185 14.81 0.52 -42.44
N LYS A 186 15.52 -0.01 -43.44
CA LYS A 186 16.97 0.22 -43.62
C LYS A 186 17.36 1.70 -43.77
N GLU A 187 16.49 2.52 -44.36
CA GLU A 187 16.70 3.97 -44.50
C GLU A 187 16.75 4.67 -43.14
N ILE A 188 15.87 4.26 -42.21
CA ILE A 188 15.84 4.76 -40.83
C ILE A 188 17.12 4.35 -40.11
N ALA A 189 17.49 3.06 -40.18
CA ALA A 189 18.68 2.53 -39.51
C ALA A 189 19.95 3.30 -39.92
N LYS A 190 20.16 3.54 -41.22
CA LYS A 190 21.31 4.29 -41.74
C LYS A 190 21.35 5.74 -41.25
N GLN A 191 20.21 6.42 -41.16
CA GLN A 191 20.17 7.79 -40.63
C GLN A 191 20.55 7.82 -39.14
N LEU A 192 20.10 6.85 -38.34
CA LEU A 192 20.45 6.76 -36.92
C LEU A 192 21.96 6.56 -36.70
N GLU A 193 22.62 5.77 -37.56
CA GLU A 193 24.08 5.58 -37.51
C GLU A 193 24.86 6.88 -37.74
N THR A 194 24.30 7.81 -38.52
CA THR A 194 24.95 9.11 -38.80
C THR A 194 24.74 10.16 -37.70
N GLN A 195 23.87 9.89 -36.73
CA GLN A 195 23.66 10.80 -35.61
C GLN A 195 24.85 10.71 -34.64
N ASP A 196 25.70 11.73 -34.61
CA ASP A 196 26.85 11.81 -33.68
C ASP A 196 26.40 12.15 -32.24
N ALA A 197 25.59 11.26 -31.64
CA ALA A 197 25.13 11.37 -30.27
C ALA A 197 26.21 10.90 -29.27
N GLN A 198 26.95 9.85 -29.63
CA GLN A 198 27.92 9.20 -28.76
C GLN A 198 29.07 10.14 -28.37
N LYS A 199 29.70 10.82 -29.34
CA LYS A 199 30.80 11.74 -29.08
C LYS A 199 30.37 12.92 -28.20
N LYS A 200 29.15 13.41 -28.41
CA LYS A 200 28.57 14.50 -27.60
C LYS A 200 28.26 14.06 -26.17
N ALA A 201 27.82 12.82 -25.99
CA ALA A 201 27.49 12.24 -24.70
C ALA A 201 28.74 11.92 -23.86
N GLU A 202 29.84 11.49 -24.49
CA GLU A 202 31.06 11.05 -23.80
C GLU A 202 31.63 12.11 -22.85
N LYS A 203 31.73 13.38 -23.30
CA LYS A 203 32.17 14.49 -22.45
C LYS A 203 31.27 14.67 -21.22
N ILE A 204 29.96 14.50 -21.39
CA ILE A 204 28.98 14.70 -20.32
C ILE A 204 28.99 13.53 -19.34
N ARG A 205 29.21 12.30 -19.82
CA ARG A 205 29.37 11.14 -18.93
C ARG A 205 30.50 11.34 -17.94
N ASN A 206 31.63 11.88 -18.38
CA ASN A 206 32.75 12.18 -17.51
C ASN A 206 32.42 13.27 -16.47
N LEU A 207 31.55 14.23 -16.81
CA LEU A 207 31.06 15.23 -15.86
C LEU A 207 30.07 14.67 -14.85
N LEU A 208 29.38 13.57 -15.19
CA LEU A 208 28.40 12.88 -14.36
C LEU A 208 28.90 11.49 -13.92
N ASP A 209 30.21 11.33 -13.76
CA ASP A 209 30.82 10.05 -13.38
C ASP A 209 30.74 9.81 -11.87
N TYR A 210 29.57 10.09 -11.29
CA TYR A 210 29.29 9.83 -9.89
C TYR A 210 28.97 8.34 -9.72
N PRO A 211 29.74 7.60 -8.90
CA PRO A 211 29.51 6.18 -8.67
C PRO A 211 28.18 5.99 -7.95
N MET A 212 27.39 5.01 -8.39
CA MET A 212 26.16 4.64 -7.71
C MET A 212 26.48 4.17 -6.28
N PRO A 213 25.68 4.57 -5.27
CA PRO A 213 25.81 4.06 -3.92
C PRO A 213 25.81 2.53 -3.91
N GLN A 214 26.74 1.93 -3.17
CA GLN A 214 26.91 0.48 -3.13
C GLN A 214 25.62 -0.24 -2.74
N ARG A 215 24.84 0.32 -1.81
CA ARG A 215 23.54 -0.22 -1.42
C ARG A 215 22.56 -0.34 -2.59
N LEU A 216 22.56 0.59 -3.55
CA LEU A 216 21.70 0.45 -4.75
C LEU A 216 22.17 -0.67 -5.66
N ILE A 217 23.48 -0.90 -5.73
CA ILE A 217 24.07 -1.99 -6.50
C ILE A 217 23.69 -3.34 -5.86
N ASP A 218 23.79 -3.42 -4.53
CA ASP A 218 23.45 -4.62 -3.75
C ASP A 218 21.94 -4.90 -3.78
N PHE A 219 21.12 -3.85 -3.73
CA PHE A 219 19.65 -3.93 -3.78
C PHE A 219 19.11 -4.12 -5.23
N GLY A 220 19.87 -3.70 -6.24
CA GLY A 220 19.46 -3.61 -7.65
C GLY A 220 20.18 -4.59 -8.57
N GLY A 221 19.54 -5.72 -8.88
CA GLY A 221 20.20 -6.88 -9.49
C GLY A 221 20.77 -6.77 -10.92
N ARG A 222 20.70 -5.62 -11.62
CA ARG A 222 21.23 -5.47 -13.00
C ARG A 222 22.09 -4.25 -13.27
N LEU A 223 22.38 -3.40 -12.26
CA LEU A 223 23.26 -2.25 -12.47
C LEU A 223 24.68 -2.68 -12.84
N SER A 224 25.26 -3.63 -12.09
CA SER A 224 26.60 -4.16 -12.37
C SER A 224 26.68 -4.90 -13.70
N THR A 225 25.70 -5.77 -14.00
CA THR A 225 25.72 -6.59 -15.22
C THR A 225 25.53 -5.78 -16.49
N THR A 226 24.86 -4.62 -16.42
CA THR A 226 24.66 -3.71 -17.56
C THR A 226 25.72 -2.60 -17.64
N GLY A 227 26.69 -2.58 -16.71
CA GLY A 227 27.70 -1.52 -16.61
C GLY A 227 27.13 -0.15 -16.25
N SER A 228 25.91 -0.08 -15.72
CA SER A 228 25.21 1.15 -15.33
C SER A 228 25.57 1.57 -13.90
N THR A 229 26.86 1.53 -13.55
CA THR A 229 27.37 1.74 -12.19
C THR A 229 27.71 3.20 -11.87
N THR A 230 27.56 4.11 -12.82
CA THR A 230 27.70 5.56 -12.62
C THR A 230 26.51 6.30 -13.23
N ILE A 231 26.22 7.51 -12.74
CA ILE A 231 25.06 8.29 -13.19
C ILE A 231 25.10 8.53 -14.70
N GLY A 232 26.26 8.91 -15.25
CA GLY A 232 26.42 9.10 -16.68
C GLY A 232 26.14 7.84 -17.52
N LYS A 233 26.36 6.65 -16.96
CA LYS A 233 26.09 5.37 -17.64
C LYS A 233 24.63 4.90 -17.52
N LEU A 234 23.85 5.49 -16.60
CA LEU A 234 22.43 5.19 -16.42
C LEU A 234 21.54 5.77 -17.55
N PHE A 235 22.07 6.66 -18.38
CA PHE A 235 21.35 7.31 -19.47
C PHE A 235 21.92 6.93 -20.85
N ASP A 236 21.03 6.89 -21.84
CA ASP A 236 21.39 6.76 -23.24
C ASP A 236 22.11 8.00 -23.77
N ASP A 237 22.90 7.85 -24.84
CA ASP A 237 23.70 8.93 -25.43
C ASP A 237 22.87 10.17 -25.77
N ARG A 238 21.74 9.97 -26.48
CA ARG A 238 20.85 11.08 -26.87
C ARG A 238 20.16 11.68 -25.64
N ALA A 239 19.72 10.84 -24.70
CA ALA A 239 19.05 11.26 -23.49
C ALA A 239 19.95 12.12 -22.60
N ILE A 240 21.17 11.66 -22.27
CA ILE A 240 22.09 12.39 -21.38
C ILE A 240 22.52 13.73 -21.99
N TYR A 241 22.81 13.76 -23.29
CA TYR A 241 23.17 15.00 -23.97
C TYR A 241 22.02 16.02 -23.94
N THR A 242 20.81 15.56 -24.22
CA THR A 242 19.61 16.40 -24.23
C THR A 242 19.26 16.90 -22.83
N LEU A 243 19.28 16.03 -21.82
CA LEU A 243 19.02 16.39 -20.43
C LEU A 243 20.03 17.41 -19.92
N TYR A 244 21.31 17.22 -20.23
CA TYR A 244 22.33 18.20 -19.89
C TYR A 244 22.09 19.55 -20.56
N ALA A 245 21.78 19.57 -21.86
CA ALA A 245 21.46 20.81 -22.57
C ALA A 245 20.23 21.53 -21.97
N LEU A 246 19.17 20.79 -21.65
CA LEU A 246 17.99 21.32 -20.95
C LEU A 246 18.37 21.94 -19.61
N ARG A 247 19.11 21.21 -18.78
CA ARG A 247 19.56 21.71 -17.48
C ARG A 247 20.37 23.00 -17.61
N GLN A 248 21.30 23.07 -18.56
CA GLN A 248 22.13 24.26 -18.78
C GLN A 248 21.27 25.50 -19.10
N GLU A 249 20.27 25.38 -19.97
CA GLU A 249 19.36 26.51 -20.24
C GLU A 249 18.52 26.89 -19.02
N ILE A 250 18.04 25.90 -18.25
CA ILE A 250 17.29 26.16 -17.01
C ILE A 250 18.16 26.89 -15.98
N THR A 251 19.42 26.49 -15.81
CA THR A 251 20.32 27.10 -14.82
C THR A 251 20.68 28.56 -15.10
N LYS A 252 20.55 29.02 -16.35
CA LYS A 252 20.78 30.43 -16.73
C LYS A 252 19.66 31.37 -16.28
N ILE A 253 18.52 30.85 -15.83
CA ILE A 253 17.39 31.66 -15.38
C ILE A 253 17.77 32.33 -14.04
N GLU A 254 17.63 33.65 -14.00
CA GLU A 254 17.95 34.46 -12.81
C GLU A 254 16.86 34.34 -11.73
N ASP A 255 15.58 34.35 -12.14
CA ASP A 255 14.44 34.18 -11.23
C ASP A 255 14.48 32.79 -10.57
N PHE A 256 14.74 32.78 -9.26
CA PHE A 256 14.93 31.56 -8.49
C PHE A 256 13.69 30.65 -8.48
N THR A 257 12.49 31.24 -8.41
CA THR A 257 11.24 30.49 -8.31
C THR A 257 10.85 29.87 -9.65
N LEU A 258 10.99 30.61 -10.75
CA LEU A 258 10.79 30.09 -12.12
C LEU A 258 11.83 29.03 -12.46
N ARG A 259 13.10 29.26 -12.12
CA ARG A 259 14.17 28.26 -12.27
C ARG A 259 13.85 27.00 -11.47
N GLY A 260 13.43 27.15 -10.22
CA GLY A 260 13.06 26.04 -9.35
C GLY A 260 11.91 25.21 -9.91
N LYS A 261 10.86 25.84 -10.45
CA LYS A 261 9.75 25.16 -11.14
C LYS A 261 10.17 24.40 -12.40
N LEU A 262 11.08 24.95 -13.19
CA LEU A 262 11.59 24.27 -14.38
C LEU A 262 12.58 23.15 -14.01
N LEU A 263 13.34 23.30 -12.92
CA LEU A 263 14.13 22.22 -12.34
C LEU A 263 13.23 21.10 -11.80
N LEU A 264 12.07 21.40 -11.21
CA LEU A 264 11.09 20.39 -10.83
C LEU A 264 10.57 19.59 -12.03
N ALA A 265 10.28 20.26 -13.15
CA ALA A 265 9.92 19.57 -14.39
C ALA A 265 11.06 18.68 -14.89
N PHE A 266 12.30 19.16 -14.79
CA PHE A 266 13.50 18.44 -15.20
C PHE A 266 13.76 17.20 -14.34
N THR A 267 13.74 17.32 -13.01
CA THR A 267 13.97 16.20 -12.08
C THR A 267 12.87 15.13 -12.18
N ALA A 268 11.63 15.56 -12.41
CA ALA A 268 10.48 14.66 -12.58
C ALA A 268 10.57 13.75 -13.82
N ILE A 269 11.39 14.08 -14.81
CA ILE A 269 11.54 13.26 -16.03
C ILE A 269 12.76 12.35 -16.01
N LEU A 270 13.72 12.55 -15.10
CA LEU A 270 15.01 11.84 -15.09
C LEU A 270 14.84 10.31 -15.03
N LYS A 271 13.96 9.80 -14.16
CA LYS A 271 13.69 8.35 -14.07
C LYS A 271 13.11 7.79 -15.37
N ASN A 272 12.27 8.56 -16.07
CA ASN A 272 11.62 8.12 -17.31
C ASN A 272 12.53 8.25 -18.55
N CYS A 273 13.50 9.15 -18.51
CA CYS A 273 14.49 9.33 -19.56
C CYS A 273 15.78 8.52 -19.32
N SER A 274 15.80 7.67 -18.28
CA SER A 274 16.91 6.77 -17.98
C SER A 274 16.72 5.39 -18.63
N LYS A 275 17.79 4.57 -18.63
CA LYS A 275 17.75 3.18 -19.07
C LYS A 275 16.80 2.29 -18.25
N MET A 276 16.28 2.77 -17.12
CA MET A 276 15.36 2.02 -16.25
C MET A 276 13.93 1.96 -16.79
N TYR A 277 13.59 2.75 -17.81
CA TYR A 277 12.24 2.81 -18.35
C TYR A 277 11.91 1.58 -19.20
N ARG A 278 11.02 0.73 -18.69
CA ARG A 278 10.66 -0.54 -19.32
C ARG A 278 9.69 -0.36 -20.47
N PHE A 279 9.84 -1.16 -21.52
CA PHE A 279 8.90 -1.22 -22.64
C PHE A 279 7.83 -2.31 -22.42
N HIS A 280 6.56 -1.97 -22.66
CA HIS A 280 5.43 -2.89 -22.60
C HIS A 280 4.39 -2.60 -23.68
N GLU A 281 3.47 -3.53 -23.91
CA GLU A 281 2.33 -3.30 -24.79
C GLU A 281 1.45 -2.16 -24.26
N GLY A 282 1.20 -1.14 -25.08
CA GLY A 282 0.41 0.04 -24.68
C GLY A 282 1.20 1.16 -23.99
N GLY A 283 2.50 0.98 -23.68
CA GLY A 283 3.32 2.01 -23.06
C GLY A 283 4.61 1.51 -22.40
N GLY A 284 4.90 2.03 -21.21
CA GLY A 284 6.08 1.67 -20.44
C GLY A 284 6.07 2.33 -19.07
N GLY A 285 7.10 2.08 -18.27
CA GLY A 285 7.24 2.68 -16.95
C GLY A 285 8.54 2.29 -16.27
N SER A 286 9.00 3.13 -15.37
CA SER A 286 10.15 2.83 -14.50
C SER A 286 9.66 2.16 -13.21
N PRO A 287 10.39 1.18 -12.65
CA PRO A 287 10.05 0.60 -11.36
C PRO A 287 10.06 1.66 -10.26
N ILE A 288 9.07 1.60 -9.37
CA ILE A 288 9.02 2.44 -8.16
C ILE A 288 9.89 1.78 -7.09
N GLY A 289 10.74 2.57 -6.43
CA GLY A 289 11.54 2.10 -5.27
C GLY A 289 12.72 1.19 -5.60
N ALA A 290 13.13 1.03 -6.87
CA ALA A 290 14.29 0.22 -7.23
C ALA A 290 15.03 0.74 -8.46
N TYR A 291 16.36 0.57 -8.47
CA TYR A 291 17.20 0.82 -9.64
C TYR A 291 17.38 -0.48 -10.42
N TYR A 292 16.75 -0.56 -11.58
CA TYR A 292 16.79 -1.76 -12.41
C TYR A 292 16.78 -1.40 -13.89
N VAL A 293 17.76 -1.91 -14.64
CA VAL A 293 17.83 -1.76 -16.09
C VAL A 293 17.20 -2.97 -16.76
N PRO A 294 15.99 -2.85 -17.35
CA PRO A 294 15.33 -3.96 -18.04
C PRO A 294 16.04 -4.30 -19.36
N PRO A 295 16.02 -5.58 -19.76
CA PRO A 295 16.66 -6.02 -21.01
C PRO A 295 15.91 -5.57 -22.27
N ILE A 296 14.65 -5.17 -22.11
CA ILE A 296 13.84 -4.53 -23.16
C ILE A 296 13.34 -3.22 -22.57
N ARG A 297 13.78 -2.12 -23.16
CA ARG A 297 13.62 -0.78 -22.60
C ARG A 297 13.19 0.22 -23.67
N LYS A 298 12.59 1.31 -23.21
CA LYS A 298 12.11 2.39 -24.08
C LYS A 298 12.80 3.68 -23.68
N GLU A 299 13.67 4.17 -24.55
CA GLU A 299 14.34 5.46 -24.40
C GLU A 299 13.34 6.57 -24.80
N ILE A 300 12.93 7.36 -23.81
CA ILE A 300 11.96 8.46 -23.99
C ILE A 300 12.67 9.72 -24.46
N ASN A 301 12.09 10.40 -25.46
CA ASN A 301 12.55 11.73 -25.90
C ASN A 301 12.39 12.76 -24.77
N PRO A 302 13.49 13.32 -24.20
CA PRO A 302 13.40 14.21 -23.05
C PRO A 302 12.67 15.53 -23.33
N PHE A 303 12.65 16.01 -24.56
CA PHE A 303 11.90 17.24 -24.92
C PHE A 303 10.40 17.06 -24.77
N PHE A 304 9.87 15.92 -25.21
CA PHE A 304 8.46 15.59 -25.02
C PHE A 304 8.14 15.35 -23.55
N ALA A 305 8.97 14.57 -22.85
CA ALA A 305 8.78 14.35 -21.42
C ALA A 305 8.77 15.66 -20.63
N PHE A 306 9.71 16.58 -20.93
CA PHE A 306 9.79 17.88 -20.30
C PHE A 306 8.55 18.73 -20.58
N LYS A 307 8.11 18.83 -21.84
CA LYS A 307 6.91 19.59 -22.22
C LYS A 307 5.64 19.05 -21.58
N ASP A 308 5.47 17.73 -21.59
CA ASP A 308 4.33 17.07 -20.94
C ASP A 308 4.34 17.32 -19.43
N LYS A 309 5.53 17.31 -18.82
CA LYS A 309 5.70 17.59 -17.39
C LYS A 309 5.43 19.05 -17.02
N VAL A 310 5.91 20.01 -17.81
CA VAL A 310 5.55 21.42 -17.66
C VAL A 310 4.04 21.59 -17.76
N SER A 311 3.39 20.93 -18.71
CA SER A 311 1.92 20.96 -18.84
C SER A 311 1.20 20.39 -17.62
N ALA A 312 1.75 19.35 -16.97
CA ALA A 312 1.21 18.80 -15.73
C ALA A 312 1.37 19.78 -14.55
N ILE A 313 2.53 20.45 -14.44
CA ILE A 313 2.78 21.48 -13.41
C ILE A 313 1.84 22.69 -13.61
N LEU A 314 1.60 23.11 -14.85
CA LEU A 314 0.66 24.21 -15.13
C LEU A 314 -0.76 23.89 -14.64
N LYS A 315 -1.20 22.64 -14.76
CA LYS A 315 -2.50 22.19 -14.20
C LYS A 315 -2.49 22.22 -12.68
N SER A 316 -1.41 21.78 -12.04
CA SER A 316 -1.35 21.79 -10.57
C SER A 316 -1.31 23.20 -9.99
N LEU A 317 -0.73 24.17 -10.71
CA LEU A 317 -0.76 25.59 -10.33
C LEU A 317 -2.17 26.19 -10.35
N GLN A 318 -3.11 25.61 -11.11
CA GLN A 318 -4.52 26.02 -11.07
C GLN A 318 -5.16 25.60 -9.75
N GLU A 319 -4.90 24.36 -9.31
CA GLU A 319 -5.38 23.86 -8.01
C GLU A 319 -4.81 24.69 -6.85
N ILE A 320 -3.49 24.98 -6.85
CA ILE A 320 -2.86 25.80 -5.80
C ILE A 320 -3.39 27.23 -5.80
N SER A 321 -3.79 27.78 -6.96
CA SER A 321 -4.28 29.16 -7.03
C SER A 321 -5.59 29.41 -6.28
N GLU A 322 -6.30 28.34 -5.92
CA GLU A 322 -7.52 28.38 -5.11
C GLU A 322 -7.23 28.41 -3.61
N TRP A 323 -5.98 28.16 -3.18
CA TRP A 323 -5.61 28.12 -1.77
C TRP A 323 -5.37 29.54 -1.25
N GLU A 324 -5.95 29.85 -0.08
CA GLU A 324 -5.70 31.10 0.62
C GLU A 324 -4.22 31.14 1.07
N ALA A 325 -3.51 32.22 0.70
CA ALA A 325 -2.11 32.55 1.00
C ALA A 325 -1.19 31.38 1.45
N LEU A 326 -0.27 30.98 0.57
CA LEU A 326 0.73 29.95 0.88
C LEU A 326 1.77 30.44 1.88
N ASP A 327 1.62 30.08 3.15
CA ASP A 327 2.60 30.36 4.21
C ASP A 327 3.32 29.07 4.61
N PHE A 328 4.49 28.84 4.00
CA PHE A 328 5.28 27.66 4.27
C PHE A 328 6.79 27.91 4.22
N CYS A 329 7.54 27.06 4.91
CA CYS A 329 8.98 27.01 4.88
C CYS A 329 9.46 25.58 4.65
N VAL A 330 10.47 25.40 3.80
CA VAL A 330 11.15 24.10 3.62
C VAL A 330 12.64 24.30 3.90
N SER A 331 13.20 23.51 4.81
CA SER A 331 14.62 23.56 5.17
C SER A 331 15.33 22.26 4.84
N THR A 332 16.46 22.37 4.14
CA THR A 332 17.40 21.28 3.92
C THR A 332 18.37 21.22 5.10
N GLN A 333 18.04 20.45 6.13
CA GLN A 333 18.85 20.34 7.35
C GLN A 333 18.60 19.02 8.07
N SER A 334 19.46 18.70 9.04
CA SER A 334 19.21 17.59 9.94
C SER A 334 18.14 17.95 10.96
N SER A 335 17.18 17.05 11.17
CA SER A 335 16.16 17.19 12.21
C SER A 335 16.71 16.92 13.63
N CYS A 336 18.00 16.57 13.75
CA CYS A 336 18.70 16.46 15.03
C CYS A 336 18.99 17.83 15.68
N ASP A 337 18.86 18.92 14.92
CA ASP A 337 19.05 20.31 15.35
C ASP A 337 18.07 21.21 14.60
N ILE A 338 16.86 21.36 15.15
CA ILE A 338 15.77 22.07 14.48
C ILE A 338 15.88 23.56 14.82
N ASN A 339 16.22 24.40 13.83
CA ASN A 339 16.26 25.85 13.99
C ASN A 339 14.86 26.51 14.05
N ILE A 340 14.07 26.14 15.07
CA ILE A 340 12.73 26.64 15.37
C ILE A 340 12.63 26.92 16.88
N PRO A 341 11.99 28.02 17.32
CA PRO A 341 11.79 28.30 18.74
C PRO A 341 11.01 27.20 19.47
N SER A 342 11.30 26.99 20.75
CA SER A 342 10.57 26.05 21.60
C SER A 342 9.09 26.44 21.73
N ASN A 343 8.20 25.44 21.87
CA ASN A 343 6.76 25.63 22.07
C ASN A 343 6.09 26.54 21.01
N SER A 344 6.41 26.35 19.74
CA SER A 344 5.90 27.17 18.63
C SER A 344 5.05 26.40 17.62
N ILE A 345 5.12 25.07 17.62
CA ILE A 345 4.42 24.18 16.67
C ILE A 345 3.12 23.65 17.28
N ASP A 346 2.02 23.75 16.55
CA ASP A 346 0.68 23.33 16.99
C ASP A 346 0.44 21.84 16.78
N TYR A 347 0.98 21.28 15.69
CA TYR A 347 0.78 19.87 15.35
C TYR A 347 1.94 19.32 14.53
N ILE A 348 2.21 18.02 14.71
CA ILE A 348 3.24 17.30 13.96
C ILE A 348 2.58 16.11 13.26
N PHE A 349 2.81 15.98 11.97
CA PHE A 349 2.51 14.76 11.22
C PHE A 349 3.75 14.36 10.44
N THR A 350 4.21 13.12 10.62
CA THR A 350 5.52 12.72 10.11
C THR A 350 5.61 11.24 9.75
N ASP A 351 6.49 10.92 8.81
CA ASP A 351 6.83 9.56 8.38
C ASP A 351 8.36 9.37 8.46
N PRO A 352 8.91 9.02 9.65
CA PRO A 352 10.35 8.92 9.85
C PRO A 352 10.96 7.74 9.09
N PRO A 353 12.29 7.74 8.86
CA PRO A 353 12.96 6.58 8.29
C PRO A 353 12.77 5.35 9.19
N TYR A 354 12.57 4.19 8.56
CA TYR A 354 12.41 2.91 9.25
C TYR A 354 13.77 2.35 9.69
N ALA A 355 13.76 1.40 10.62
CA ALA A 355 14.98 0.76 11.11
C ALA A 355 15.53 -0.28 10.12
N ASP A 356 14.73 -0.64 9.12
CA ASP A 356 15.10 -1.55 8.04
C ASP A 356 16.31 -1.06 7.21
N THR A 357 16.76 -1.91 6.30
CA THR A 357 17.94 -1.66 5.45
C THR A 357 17.61 -0.88 4.18
N MET A 358 16.38 -0.38 4.02
CA MET A 358 15.98 0.31 2.79
C MET A 358 16.84 1.57 2.61
N PRO A 359 17.56 1.70 1.48
CA PRO A 359 18.47 2.82 1.29
C PRO A 359 17.71 4.04 0.77
N PHE A 360 16.83 4.58 1.61
CA PHE A 360 15.90 5.67 1.31
C PHE A 360 16.58 6.87 0.66
N GLY A 361 17.65 7.37 1.26
CA GLY A 361 18.46 8.43 0.69
C GLY A 361 19.07 8.01 -0.65
N ALA A 362 19.62 6.80 -0.76
CA ALA A 362 20.26 6.36 -2.01
C ALA A 362 19.27 6.32 -3.18
N LEU A 363 17.97 6.08 -2.95
CA LEU A 363 16.95 6.12 -4.00
C LEU A 363 16.74 7.51 -4.63
N ASN A 364 17.20 8.58 -3.95
CA ASN A 364 17.19 9.96 -4.44
C ASN A 364 18.44 10.30 -5.27
N PHE A 365 19.44 9.41 -5.32
CA PHE A 365 20.74 9.71 -5.91
C PHE A 365 20.68 10.15 -7.39
N ILE A 366 19.68 9.70 -8.15
CA ILE A 366 19.46 10.16 -9.53
C ILE A 366 19.10 11.64 -9.60
N TRP A 367 18.41 12.19 -8.60
CA TRP A 367 18.07 13.60 -8.52
C TRP A 367 19.22 14.39 -7.93
N ASP A 368 19.81 13.91 -6.84
CA ASP A 368 20.92 14.58 -6.15
C ASP A 368 22.09 14.85 -7.09
N SER A 369 22.50 13.82 -7.83
CA SER A 369 23.59 13.88 -8.80
C SER A 369 23.38 14.88 -9.94
N TRP A 370 22.12 15.19 -10.27
CA TRP A 370 21.79 16.16 -11.30
C TRP A 370 21.51 17.55 -10.74
N LEU A 371 21.09 17.69 -9.48
CA LEU A 371 20.92 18.99 -8.86
C LEU A 371 22.28 19.54 -8.42
N ASP A 372 22.92 18.87 -7.47
CA ASP A 372 24.28 19.16 -7.00
C ASP A 372 24.82 17.95 -6.20
N PRO A 373 25.92 17.32 -6.65
CA PRO A 373 26.49 16.12 -6.04
C PRO A 373 27.28 16.40 -4.74
N SER A 374 27.48 17.66 -4.36
CA SER A 374 28.39 18.04 -3.27
C SER A 374 27.78 18.02 -1.87
N TRP A 375 26.52 17.60 -1.75
CA TRP A 375 25.72 17.81 -0.55
C TRP A 375 26.12 16.96 0.67
N GLY A 376 26.76 15.80 0.49
CA GLY A 376 27.38 15.02 1.59
C GLY A 376 26.44 14.59 2.73
N TRP A 377 25.13 14.56 2.48
CA TRP A 377 24.10 14.28 3.47
C TRP A 377 24.04 12.79 3.88
N GLU A 378 24.63 11.89 3.09
CA GLU A 378 24.58 10.43 3.25
C GLU A 378 25.14 9.97 4.60
N SER A 379 26.15 10.67 5.12
CA SER A 379 26.75 10.38 6.43
C SER A 379 25.82 10.68 7.62
N GLN A 380 24.81 11.51 7.39
CA GLN A 380 23.89 11.99 8.43
C GLN A 380 22.57 11.21 8.46
N GLU A 381 22.35 10.27 7.54
CA GLU A 381 21.14 9.45 7.50
C GLU A 381 21.00 8.58 8.78
N ALA A 382 19.77 8.37 9.24
CA ALA A 382 19.43 7.51 10.37
C ALA A 382 19.06 6.12 9.85
N ILE A 383 19.93 5.14 10.07
CA ILE A 383 19.92 3.83 9.44
C ILE A 383 20.59 2.78 10.35
N SER A 384 20.05 1.57 10.38
CA SER A 384 20.67 0.42 11.06
C SER A 384 21.08 0.75 12.51
N GLU A 385 22.36 0.55 12.89
CA GLU A 385 22.85 0.69 14.26
C GLU A 385 22.74 2.11 14.84
N ASN A 386 22.71 3.16 14.01
CA ASN A 386 22.59 4.54 14.48
C ASN A 386 21.13 5.05 14.52
N TRP A 387 20.16 4.22 14.13
CA TRP A 387 18.76 4.61 13.96
C TRP A 387 18.12 5.08 15.27
N LYS A 388 18.10 4.23 16.30
CA LYS A 388 17.51 4.53 17.62
C LYS A 388 18.08 5.82 18.26
N PRO A 389 19.41 6.00 18.41
CA PRO A 389 19.94 7.20 19.05
C PRO A 389 19.67 8.48 18.26
N LYS A 390 19.71 8.42 16.91
CA LYS A 390 19.38 9.59 16.08
C LYS A 390 17.89 9.94 16.16
N LEU A 391 17.02 8.94 16.05
CA LEU A 391 15.59 9.17 16.08
C LEU A 391 15.13 9.71 17.44
N LEU A 392 15.74 9.25 18.53
CA LEU A 392 15.58 9.83 19.87
C LEU A 392 16.00 11.30 19.94
N GLN A 393 17.17 11.66 19.40
CA GLN A 393 17.61 13.05 19.36
C GLN A 393 16.63 13.92 18.56
N ILE A 394 16.15 13.41 17.42
CA ILE A 394 15.17 14.12 16.58
C ILE A 394 13.87 14.32 17.34
N PHE A 395 13.32 13.29 17.99
CA PHE A 395 12.07 13.44 18.73
C PHE A 395 12.21 14.29 20.00
N LYS A 396 13.41 14.40 20.59
CA LYS A 396 13.71 15.42 21.63
C LYS A 396 13.60 16.84 21.08
N GLU A 397 14.08 17.08 19.86
CA GLU A 397 13.91 18.36 19.17
C GLU A 397 12.45 18.63 18.78
N VAL A 398 11.75 17.62 18.26
CA VAL A 398 10.30 17.70 17.96
C VAL A 398 9.50 18.02 19.23
N TYR A 399 9.83 17.38 20.36
CA TYR A 399 9.24 17.67 21.66
C TYR A 399 9.50 19.11 22.10
N ARG A 400 10.74 19.60 21.92
CA ARG A 400 11.13 20.97 22.28
C ARG A 400 10.30 22.01 21.54
N VAL A 401 10.10 21.84 20.22
CA VAL A 401 9.38 22.81 19.37
C VAL A 401 7.86 22.70 19.47
N ALA A 402 7.31 21.53 19.83
CA ALA A 402 5.88 21.33 20.03
C ALA A 402 5.33 22.17 21.19
N LYS A 403 4.16 22.81 21.02
CA LYS A 403 3.45 23.49 22.11
C LYS A 403 2.96 22.48 23.16
N PRO A 404 2.84 22.88 24.44
CA PRO A 404 2.12 22.06 25.42
C PRO A 404 0.74 21.63 24.93
N GLY A 405 0.41 20.35 25.06
CA GLY A 405 -0.84 19.78 24.56
C GLY A 405 -0.87 19.45 23.06
N ALA A 406 0.16 19.83 22.29
CA ALA A 406 0.23 19.52 20.86
C ALA A 406 0.31 18.02 20.61
N TYR A 407 -0.34 17.58 19.53
CA TYR A 407 -0.32 16.19 19.07
C TYR A 407 0.80 15.96 18.06
N CYS A 408 1.32 14.73 18.04
CA CYS A 408 2.29 14.24 17.08
C CYS A 408 1.79 12.90 16.53
N SER A 409 1.45 12.87 15.25
CA SER A 409 1.04 11.65 14.54
C SER A 409 2.22 11.10 13.74
N VAL A 410 2.66 9.90 14.09
CA VAL A 410 3.77 9.21 13.44
C VAL A 410 3.20 8.10 12.57
N CYS A 411 3.36 8.25 11.26
CA CYS A 411 3.14 7.19 10.29
C CYS A 411 4.35 6.26 10.34
N TYR A 412 4.14 4.97 10.57
CA TYR A 412 5.25 4.02 10.68
C TYR A 412 4.86 2.67 10.07
N HIS A 413 5.81 2.08 9.36
CA HIS A 413 5.64 0.81 8.68
C HIS A 413 6.98 0.07 8.63
N ASP A 414 7.33 -0.57 9.74
CA ASP A 414 8.49 -1.47 9.80
C ASP A 414 8.02 -2.90 10.12
N THR A 415 8.68 -3.85 9.48
CA THR A 415 8.43 -5.30 9.58
C THR A 415 9.50 -6.01 10.40
N SER A 416 10.55 -5.28 10.79
CA SER A 416 11.65 -5.76 11.62
C SER A 416 11.19 -5.88 13.07
N GLU A 417 11.58 -6.96 13.72
CA GLU A 417 11.19 -7.29 15.09
C GLU A 417 11.71 -6.24 16.09
N GLY A 418 10.89 -5.87 17.09
CA GLY A 418 11.26 -4.92 18.14
C GLY A 418 11.18 -3.43 17.78
N THR A 419 11.14 -3.08 16.49
CA THR A 419 11.18 -1.67 16.04
C THR A 419 9.99 -0.82 16.50
N TRP A 420 8.80 -1.43 16.60
CA TRP A 420 7.62 -0.78 17.16
C TRP A 420 7.76 -0.45 18.65
N GLN A 421 8.40 -1.34 19.42
CA GLN A 421 8.72 -1.11 20.83
C GLN A 421 9.75 0.01 20.93
N ASP A 422 10.80 -0.03 20.11
CA ASP A 422 11.81 1.02 20.06
C ASP A 422 11.19 2.40 19.75
N LEU A 423 10.23 2.48 18.83
CA LEU A 423 9.52 3.73 18.53
C LEU A 423 8.75 4.26 19.76
N ILE A 424 8.03 3.39 20.47
CA ILE A 424 7.29 3.76 21.68
C ILE A 424 8.27 4.25 22.77
N ASP A 425 9.36 3.53 22.99
CA ASP A 425 10.41 3.88 23.95
C ASP A 425 11.04 5.23 23.61
N ILE A 426 11.37 5.46 22.32
CA ILE A 426 11.93 6.72 21.82
C ILE A 426 10.98 7.89 22.13
N MET A 427 9.69 7.72 21.82
CA MET A 427 8.70 8.76 22.03
C MET A 427 8.50 9.06 23.52
N ALA A 428 8.46 8.02 24.37
CA ALA A 428 8.38 8.16 25.82
C ALA A 428 9.62 8.86 26.39
N GLU A 429 10.82 8.46 25.96
CA GLU A 429 12.09 9.05 26.42
C GLU A 429 12.26 10.51 25.92
N ALA A 430 11.71 10.85 24.76
CA ALA A 430 11.61 12.23 24.29
C ALA A 430 10.62 13.08 25.12
N GLY A 431 9.73 12.46 25.87
CA GLY A 431 8.77 13.10 26.78
C GLY A 431 7.32 13.10 26.29
N PHE A 432 7.02 12.46 25.16
CA PHE A 432 5.65 12.31 24.65
C PHE A 432 4.86 11.25 25.42
N GLN A 433 3.54 11.41 25.43
CA GLN A 433 2.59 10.41 25.93
C GLN A 433 1.85 9.75 24.78
N SER A 434 1.73 8.41 24.80
CA SER A 434 0.90 7.68 23.83
C SER A 434 -0.58 8.00 24.04
N VAL A 435 -1.30 8.25 22.95
CA VAL A 435 -2.75 8.47 22.97
C VAL A 435 -3.44 7.13 22.70
N ILE A 436 -3.94 6.51 23.77
CA ILE A 436 -4.62 5.21 23.66
C ILE A 436 -5.98 5.40 22.97
N GLY A 437 -6.09 4.89 21.75
CA GLY A 437 -7.33 4.78 20.99
C GLY A 437 -7.85 3.34 21.00
N LYS A 438 -9.18 3.15 20.96
CA LYS A 438 -9.78 1.82 20.78
C LYS A 438 -9.62 1.26 19.36
N ASP A 439 -9.32 2.11 18.40
CA ASP A 439 -9.22 1.78 16.98
C ASP A 439 -7.82 2.06 16.44
N VAL A 440 -7.30 1.11 15.65
CA VAL A 440 -6.03 1.24 14.93
C VAL A 440 -6.22 2.17 13.74
N LEU A 441 -5.53 3.32 13.73
CA LEU A 441 -5.55 4.24 12.60
C LEU A 441 -4.52 3.82 11.56
N PHE A 442 -4.90 3.87 10.29
CA PHE A 442 -4.03 3.50 9.18
C PHE A 442 -4.33 4.28 7.90
N ILE A 443 -3.31 4.43 7.05
CA ILE A 443 -3.42 4.98 5.70
C ILE A 443 -3.33 3.84 4.69
N GLU A 444 -4.36 3.71 3.84
CA GLU A 444 -4.35 2.80 2.69
C GLU A 444 -3.92 3.54 1.42
N THR A 445 -2.86 3.04 0.78
CA THR A 445 -2.42 3.53 -0.53
C THR A 445 -3.05 2.69 -1.65
N THR A 446 -3.51 3.34 -2.72
CA THR A 446 -4.11 2.65 -3.89
C THR A 446 -3.09 1.93 -4.78
N GLN A 447 -1.80 2.24 -4.65
CA GLN A 447 -0.71 1.59 -5.38
C GLN A 447 0.21 0.89 -4.38
N GLN A 448 0.22 -0.44 -4.43
CA GLN A 448 1.08 -1.28 -3.60
C GLN A 448 2.44 -1.47 -4.28
N ALA A 449 3.53 -1.38 -3.53
CA ALA A 449 4.86 -1.76 -4.03
C ALA A 449 4.88 -3.26 -4.34
N TYR A 450 5.67 -3.70 -5.34
CA TYR A 450 5.73 -5.13 -5.72
C TYR A 450 6.07 -6.05 -4.54
N GLN A 451 6.88 -5.60 -3.58
CA GLN A 451 7.17 -6.34 -2.35
C GLN A 451 5.95 -6.47 -1.43
N GLN A 452 5.06 -5.47 -1.36
CA GLN A 452 3.78 -5.54 -0.63
C GLN A 452 2.78 -6.53 -1.26
N THR A 453 3.02 -6.95 -2.51
CA THR A 453 2.21 -7.97 -3.18
C THR A 453 2.78 -9.39 -3.08
N VAL A 454 4.04 -9.57 -2.66
CA VAL A 454 4.75 -10.85 -2.79
C VAL A 454 5.39 -11.35 -1.47
N ALA A 455 5.62 -10.50 -0.47
CA ALA A 455 6.32 -10.91 0.75
C ALA A 455 5.37 -11.31 1.90
N ASP A 456 5.70 -12.42 2.58
CA ASP A 456 4.91 -13.08 3.65
C ASP A 456 4.90 -12.35 5.00
N LYS A 457 5.78 -11.35 5.19
CA LYS A 457 5.91 -10.52 6.39
C LYS A 457 5.86 -9.04 6.01
N VAL A 458 4.77 -8.58 5.41
CA VAL A 458 4.61 -7.16 5.09
C VAL A 458 3.28 -6.66 5.61
N VAL A 459 3.35 -5.66 6.48
CA VAL A 459 2.17 -4.93 6.92
C VAL A 459 1.55 -4.20 5.73
N LYS A 460 0.28 -4.44 5.41
CA LYS A 460 -0.28 -3.92 4.14
C LYS A 460 -0.69 -2.45 4.20
N ARG A 461 -0.61 -1.84 5.37
CA ARG A 461 -1.12 -0.51 5.70
C ARG A 461 -0.08 0.28 6.49
N ASP A 462 -0.04 1.58 6.26
CA ASP A 462 0.79 2.48 7.07
C ASP A 462 0.04 2.79 8.37
N HIS A 463 0.48 2.27 9.51
CA HIS A 463 -0.17 2.56 10.79
C HIS A 463 0.21 3.97 11.25
N VAL A 464 -0.76 4.66 11.84
CA VAL A 464 -0.55 6.00 12.42
C VAL A 464 -0.71 5.91 13.93
N VAL A 465 0.37 6.20 14.65
CA VAL A 465 0.39 6.26 16.12
C VAL A 465 0.33 7.71 16.55
N ASN A 466 -0.58 8.01 17.47
CA ASN A 466 -0.75 9.36 17.98
C ASN A 466 -0.09 9.50 19.35
N PHE A 467 0.68 10.57 19.49
CA PHE A 467 1.34 10.98 20.71
C PHE A 467 0.92 12.41 21.05
N ARG A 468 1.08 12.80 22.32
CA ARG A 468 0.80 14.16 22.77
C ARG A 468 1.87 14.65 23.73
N LYS A 469 2.25 15.93 23.60
CA LYS A 469 3.06 16.61 24.60
C LYS A 469 2.19 16.96 25.81
N PRO A 470 2.54 16.53 27.04
CA PRO A 470 1.74 16.84 28.22
C PRO A 470 1.69 18.35 28.49
N VAL A 471 0.62 18.81 29.13
CA VAL A 471 0.47 20.21 29.56
C VAL A 471 1.20 20.39 30.91
N PRO A 472 1.88 21.52 31.16
CA PRO A 472 2.47 21.82 32.46
C PRO A 472 1.48 21.62 33.62
N GLY A 473 1.88 20.85 34.64
CA GLY A 473 1.05 20.54 35.80
C GLY A 473 0.09 19.36 35.60
N GLU A 474 -0.01 18.83 34.39
CA GLU A 474 -0.59 17.51 34.17
C GLU A 474 0.31 16.48 34.85
N VAL A 475 -0.23 15.78 35.84
CA VAL A 475 0.46 14.62 36.40
C VAL A 475 0.55 13.64 35.25
N SER A 476 1.72 13.53 34.64
CA SER A 476 2.10 12.30 33.94
C SER A 476 1.90 11.24 34.99
N GLY A 477 0.74 10.55 34.96
CA GLY A 477 0.63 9.26 35.61
C GLY A 477 1.89 8.55 35.16
N GLN A 478 2.76 8.23 36.12
CA GLN A 478 3.97 7.48 35.83
C GLN A 478 3.49 6.38 34.90
N LEU A 479 3.94 6.44 33.64
CA LEU A 479 4.07 5.23 32.87
C LEU A 479 5.11 4.47 33.69
N GLU A 480 4.62 3.76 34.71
CA GLU A 480 5.18 2.49 35.07
C GLU A 480 5.24 1.75 33.73
N LEU A 481 6.37 1.89 33.06
CA LEU A 481 6.94 0.84 32.25
C LEU A 481 7.13 -0.33 33.21
N THR A 482 6.04 -0.96 33.64
CA THR A 482 6.10 -2.31 34.14
C THR A 482 6.33 -3.17 32.91
N GLY A 483 7.57 -3.15 32.41
CA GLY A 483 8.21 -4.31 31.78
C GLY A 483 8.40 -5.43 32.82
N ASN A 484 7.32 -5.69 33.57
CA ASN A 484 7.15 -6.64 34.66
C ASN A 484 5.78 -7.34 34.50
N GLU A 485 5.12 -7.23 33.34
CA GLU A 485 4.17 -8.27 32.98
C GLU A 485 4.99 -9.52 32.65
N ASP A 486 4.64 -10.65 33.28
CA ASP A 486 5.26 -11.94 32.97
C ASP A 486 5.11 -12.20 31.45
N ILE A 487 6.17 -12.67 30.77
CA ILE A 487 6.19 -13.02 29.34
C ILE A 487 4.98 -13.91 28.99
N SER A 488 4.54 -14.73 29.95
CA SER A 488 3.32 -15.55 29.84
C SER A 488 2.06 -14.72 29.60
N THR A 489 1.91 -13.58 30.26
CA THR A 489 0.76 -12.67 30.20
C THR A 489 0.75 -11.88 28.90
N PHE A 490 1.91 -11.39 28.45
CA PHE A 490 2.07 -10.71 27.17
C PHE A 490 1.74 -11.65 26.00
N ASN A 491 2.33 -12.85 25.99
CA ASN A 491 2.08 -13.85 24.95
C ASN A 491 0.61 -14.26 24.90
N GLU A 492 -0.06 -14.36 26.06
CA GLU A 492 -1.48 -14.67 26.12
C GLU A 492 -2.37 -13.54 25.55
N LYS A 493 -1.98 -12.28 25.72
CA LYS A 493 -2.67 -11.15 25.06
C LYS A 493 -2.58 -11.25 23.54
N ILE A 494 -1.40 -11.54 22.99
CA ILE A 494 -1.24 -11.73 21.54
C ILE A 494 -2.11 -12.89 21.04
N ARG A 495 -2.04 -14.05 21.71
CA ARG A 495 -2.89 -15.20 21.38
C ARG A 495 -4.37 -14.84 21.43
N SER A 496 -4.80 -14.07 22.43
CA SER A 496 -6.18 -13.56 22.54
C SER A 496 -6.57 -12.68 21.34
N ILE A 497 -5.68 -11.77 20.91
CA ILE A 497 -5.93 -10.94 19.72
C ILE A 497 -6.02 -11.80 18.45
N ILE A 498 -5.15 -12.79 18.30
CA ILE A 498 -5.19 -13.73 17.17
C ILE A 498 -6.50 -14.52 17.17
N ARG A 499 -6.94 -15.03 18.34
CA ARG A 499 -8.23 -15.70 18.51
C ARG A 499 -9.40 -14.82 18.09
N ASP A 500 -9.42 -13.58 18.55
CA ASP A 500 -10.46 -12.60 18.21
C ASP A 500 -10.51 -12.33 16.71
N TYR A 501 -9.34 -12.09 16.11
CA TYR A 501 -9.24 -11.77 14.70
C TYR A 501 -9.66 -12.95 13.80
N LEU A 502 -9.11 -14.14 14.05
CA LEU A 502 -9.42 -15.33 13.25
C LEU A 502 -10.82 -15.90 13.53
N GLY A 503 -11.37 -15.72 14.72
CA GLY A 503 -12.76 -16.09 15.02
C GLY A 503 -13.76 -15.25 14.23
N SER A 504 -13.46 -13.96 14.02
CA SER A 504 -14.29 -13.08 13.20
C SER A 504 -14.03 -13.26 11.69
N LYS A 505 -12.76 -13.46 11.29
CA LYS A 505 -12.30 -13.52 9.89
C LYS A 505 -11.45 -14.77 9.60
N PRO A 506 -12.06 -15.97 9.61
CA PRO A 506 -11.34 -17.22 9.31
C PRO A 506 -10.81 -17.25 7.87
N GLY A 507 -9.64 -17.88 7.67
CA GLY A 507 -8.97 -17.92 6.37
C GLY A 507 -8.31 -16.58 5.99
N SER A 508 -7.94 -15.79 7.00
CA SER A 508 -7.09 -14.62 6.77
C SER A 508 -5.68 -15.05 6.41
N THR A 509 -4.97 -14.22 5.63
CA THR A 509 -3.54 -14.42 5.39
C THR A 509 -2.73 -14.02 6.62
N LYS A 510 -1.54 -14.63 6.78
CA LYS A 510 -0.66 -14.38 7.92
C LYS A 510 -0.37 -12.90 8.16
N ASP A 511 -0.09 -12.15 7.09
CA ASP A 511 0.17 -10.71 7.13
C ASP A 511 -1.00 -9.94 7.76
N ARG A 512 -2.25 -10.21 7.36
CA ARG A 512 -3.41 -9.51 7.92
C ARG A 512 -3.63 -9.76 9.41
N ILE A 513 -3.25 -10.95 9.89
CA ILE A 513 -3.34 -11.31 11.30
C ILE A 513 -2.26 -10.55 12.08
N TYR A 514 -1.04 -10.52 11.54
CA TYR A 514 0.05 -9.74 12.11
C TYR A 514 -0.30 -8.25 12.19
N ASP A 515 -0.88 -7.68 11.12
CA ASP A 515 -1.31 -6.27 11.07
C ASP A 515 -2.30 -5.91 12.19
N ASP A 516 -3.27 -6.80 12.47
CA ASP A 516 -4.25 -6.58 13.54
C ASP A 516 -3.60 -6.67 14.93
N VAL A 517 -2.69 -7.63 15.13
CA VAL A 517 -1.92 -7.79 16.38
C VAL A 517 -1.07 -6.55 16.64
N VAL A 518 -0.22 -6.16 15.68
CA VAL A 518 0.63 -4.97 15.79
C VAL A 518 -0.23 -3.74 16.05
N GLY A 519 -1.27 -3.54 15.24
CA GLY A 519 -2.16 -2.39 15.38
C GLY A 519 -2.74 -2.26 16.80
N ARG A 520 -3.31 -3.35 17.34
CA ARG A 520 -3.90 -3.33 18.69
C ARG A 520 -2.84 -3.16 19.78
N MET A 521 -1.73 -3.89 19.72
CA MET A 521 -0.67 -3.85 20.73
C MET A 521 0.02 -2.48 20.79
N VAL A 522 0.27 -1.88 19.62
CA VAL A 522 0.84 -0.52 19.52
C VAL A 522 -0.16 0.52 20.02
N SER A 523 -1.45 0.40 19.69
CA SER A 523 -2.48 1.37 20.12
C SER A 523 -2.64 1.47 21.64
N ILE A 524 -2.34 0.39 22.37
CA ILE A 524 -2.38 0.35 23.84
C ILE A 524 -1.00 0.56 24.49
N GLY A 525 0.06 0.77 23.69
CA GLY A 525 1.41 0.99 24.17
C GLY A 525 2.07 -0.23 24.82
N GLN A 526 1.61 -1.44 24.51
CA GLN A 526 2.08 -2.69 25.12
C GLN A 526 2.80 -3.58 24.10
N MET A 527 3.39 -3.02 23.03
CA MET A 527 4.10 -3.83 22.03
C MET A 527 5.50 -4.19 22.53
N GLU A 528 5.82 -5.47 22.55
CA GLU A 528 7.16 -5.99 22.88
C GLU A 528 7.69 -6.87 21.73
N ALA A 529 9.01 -7.09 21.67
CA ALA A 529 9.61 -8.05 20.74
C ALA A 529 9.10 -9.48 21.00
N HIS A 530 8.70 -10.19 19.94
CA HIS A 530 8.11 -11.53 20.06
C HIS A 530 8.15 -12.33 18.76
N ASP A 531 8.21 -13.66 18.88
CA ASP A 531 8.02 -14.56 17.76
C ASP A 531 6.54 -14.74 17.43
N PHE A 532 6.04 -13.89 16.53
CA PHE A 532 4.67 -13.98 16.05
C PHE A 532 4.34 -15.33 15.40
N ASN A 533 5.28 -15.98 14.71
CA ASN A 533 4.98 -17.26 14.05
C ASN A 533 4.77 -18.35 15.09
N GLU A 534 5.59 -18.37 16.15
CA GLU A 534 5.43 -19.32 17.25
C GLU A 534 4.06 -19.14 17.93
N LEU A 535 3.70 -17.89 18.27
CA LEU A 535 2.42 -17.58 18.92
C LEU A 535 1.23 -17.87 18.01
N LEU A 536 1.33 -17.60 16.71
CA LEU A 536 0.32 -17.94 15.72
C LEU A 536 0.15 -19.46 15.60
N LEU A 537 1.25 -20.22 15.50
CA LEU A 537 1.22 -21.69 15.42
C LEU A 537 0.68 -22.34 16.69
N GLN A 538 0.70 -21.66 17.83
CA GLN A 538 0.11 -22.18 19.06
C GLN A 538 -1.43 -22.20 18.98
N VAL A 539 -2.06 -21.18 18.40
CA VAL A 539 -3.54 -21.03 18.36
C VAL A 539 -4.18 -21.29 16.99
N ALA A 540 -3.40 -21.26 15.91
CA ALA A 540 -3.90 -21.38 14.55
C ALA A 540 -3.11 -22.42 13.75
N GLU A 541 -3.73 -22.89 12.68
CA GLU A 541 -3.16 -23.82 11.71
C GLU A 541 -3.29 -23.28 10.28
N GLU A 542 -2.34 -23.70 9.45
CA GLU A 542 -2.15 -23.23 8.09
C GLU A 542 -2.78 -24.21 7.10
N ALA A 543 -3.67 -23.72 6.23
CA ALA A 543 -4.24 -24.48 5.13
C ALA A 543 -3.73 -23.98 3.78
N LYS A 544 -3.33 -24.91 2.91
CA LYS A 544 -2.90 -24.63 1.53
C LYS A 544 -4.10 -24.57 0.58
N ILE A 545 -4.00 -23.79 -0.49
CA ILE A 545 -5.03 -23.67 -1.54
C ILE A 545 -4.59 -24.47 -2.77
N GLU A 546 -5.51 -25.14 -3.45
CA GLU A 546 -5.24 -26.01 -4.61
C GLU A 546 -4.72 -25.26 -5.85
N SER A 547 -5.00 -23.97 -6.01
CA SER A 547 -4.60 -23.19 -7.18
C SER A 547 -3.24 -22.52 -7.00
N GLY A 548 -2.20 -23.07 -7.63
CA GLY A 548 -0.83 -22.53 -7.70
C GLY A 548 -0.67 -21.20 -8.47
N LYS A 549 -1.64 -20.28 -8.39
CA LYS A 549 -1.55 -18.91 -8.89
C LYS A 549 -2.03 -17.95 -7.80
N ASN A 550 -1.04 -17.37 -7.12
CA ASN A 550 -1.07 -16.38 -6.03
C ASN A 550 -0.84 -16.98 -4.64
N ASP A 551 0.42 -16.90 -4.21
CA ASP A 551 0.92 -17.15 -2.87
C ASP A 551 0.01 -16.57 -1.78
N GLY A 552 -0.29 -17.40 -0.80
CA GLY A 552 -0.94 -16.99 0.43
C GLY A 552 -1.61 -18.18 1.11
N SER A 553 -0.89 -18.80 2.03
CA SER A 553 -1.50 -19.76 2.94
C SER A 553 -2.60 -19.09 3.78
N ARG A 554 -3.64 -19.85 4.08
CA ARG A 554 -4.83 -19.37 4.79
C ARG A 554 -4.80 -19.93 6.20
N TRP A 555 -4.99 -19.06 7.18
CA TRP A 555 -4.88 -19.44 8.59
C TRP A 555 -6.26 -19.53 9.23
N TYR A 556 -6.42 -20.56 10.06
CA TYR A 556 -7.65 -20.89 10.76
C TYR A 556 -7.33 -21.20 12.22
N LEU A 557 -8.24 -20.89 13.15
CA LEU A 557 -8.06 -21.35 14.52
C LEU A 557 -8.09 -22.87 14.58
N LYS A 558 -7.22 -23.45 15.42
CA LYS A 558 -7.23 -24.88 15.69
C LYS A 558 -8.59 -25.29 16.27
N ASP A 559 -8.99 -26.54 16.05
CA ASP A 559 -10.29 -27.01 16.55
C ASP A 559 -10.39 -26.93 18.09
N THR A 560 -9.28 -27.12 18.79
CA THR A 560 -9.18 -26.94 20.24
C THR A 560 -9.51 -25.51 20.67
N GLU A 561 -9.13 -24.50 19.88
CA GLU A 561 -9.37 -23.08 20.17
C GLU A 561 -10.80 -22.63 19.84
N LEU A 562 -11.53 -23.37 18.98
CA LEU A 562 -12.93 -23.07 18.68
C LEU A 562 -13.86 -23.39 19.86
N VAL A 563 -13.45 -24.36 20.69
CA VAL A 563 -14.16 -24.82 21.89
C VAL A 563 -13.72 -24.04 23.13
N ILE A 564 -12.54 -23.42 23.14
CA ILE A 564 -12.11 -22.49 24.20
C ILE A 564 -12.99 -21.25 24.13
N ALA A 565 -14.11 -21.34 24.84
CA ALA A 565 -14.88 -20.19 25.23
C ALA A 565 -14.02 -19.40 26.21
N ASP A 566 -13.58 -18.21 25.81
CA ASP A 566 -13.21 -17.20 26.79
C ASP A 566 -14.42 -17.03 27.72
N ALA A 567 -14.31 -17.57 28.94
CA ALA A 567 -15.41 -17.63 29.88
C ALA A 567 -15.90 -16.23 30.25
N ALA A 568 -15.00 -15.24 30.23
CA ALA A 568 -15.36 -13.84 30.43
C ALA A 568 -16.13 -13.28 29.22
N GLU A 569 -15.78 -13.69 28.00
CA GLU A 569 -16.53 -13.30 26.80
C GLU A 569 -17.92 -13.89 26.74
N THR A 570 -18.02 -15.18 27.06
CA THR A 570 -19.31 -15.88 27.10
C THR A 570 -20.22 -15.27 28.16
N ALA A 571 -19.67 -14.91 29.32
CA ALA A 571 -20.42 -14.18 30.34
C ALA A 571 -20.91 -12.81 29.85
N ARG A 572 -20.11 -12.07 29.08
CA ARG A 572 -20.55 -10.80 28.47
C ARG A 572 -21.66 -11.01 27.44
N GLU A 573 -21.55 -12.03 26.60
CA GLU A 573 -22.59 -12.40 25.64
C GLU A 573 -23.88 -12.85 26.34
N ASP A 574 -23.79 -13.66 27.39
CA ASP A 574 -24.91 -14.10 28.23
C ASP A 574 -25.63 -12.88 28.82
N VAL A 575 -24.90 -11.93 29.44
CA VAL A 575 -25.47 -10.70 30.01
C VAL A 575 -26.12 -9.82 28.94
N ALA A 576 -25.51 -9.71 27.75
CA ALA A 576 -26.09 -8.99 26.63
C ALA A 576 -27.38 -9.68 26.11
N ALA A 577 -27.37 -11.00 26.00
CA ALA A 577 -28.49 -11.81 25.58
C ALA A 577 -29.65 -11.76 26.59
N GLU A 578 -29.39 -11.77 27.89
CA GLU A 578 -30.45 -11.60 28.90
C GLU A 578 -31.21 -10.28 28.72
N LYS A 579 -30.49 -9.18 28.51
CA LYS A 579 -31.09 -7.86 28.28
C LYS A 579 -31.91 -7.82 26.99
N LEU A 580 -31.35 -8.37 25.91
CA LEU A 580 -32.05 -8.48 24.63
C LEU A 580 -33.29 -9.38 24.74
N GLY A 581 -33.19 -10.49 25.49
CA GLY A 581 -34.30 -11.41 25.73
C GLY A 581 -35.43 -10.75 26.52
N ALA A 582 -35.10 -9.98 27.55
CA ALA A 582 -36.07 -9.18 28.29
C ALA A 582 -36.78 -8.15 27.39
N PHE A 583 -36.04 -7.51 26.49
CA PHE A 583 -36.60 -6.59 25.50
C PHE A 583 -37.52 -7.30 24.50
N ILE A 584 -37.09 -8.45 23.93
CA ILE A 584 -37.92 -9.26 23.03
C ILE A 584 -39.23 -9.65 23.72
N LYS A 585 -39.15 -10.15 24.97
CA LYS A 585 -40.33 -10.52 25.76
C LYS A 585 -41.28 -9.33 25.98
N GLY A 586 -40.73 -8.16 26.31
CA GLY A 586 -41.49 -6.94 26.51
C GLY A 586 -42.13 -6.41 25.23
N PHE A 587 -41.42 -6.50 24.10
CA PHE A 587 -41.88 -6.09 22.79
C PHE A 587 -43.05 -6.96 22.31
N LEU A 588 -42.92 -8.29 22.41
CA LEU A 588 -43.96 -9.23 21.99
C LEU A 588 -45.22 -9.15 22.87
N LYS A 589 -45.07 -8.83 24.16
CA LYS A 589 -46.23 -8.58 25.05
C LYS A 589 -47.04 -7.36 24.62
N LYS A 590 -46.39 -6.35 24.03
CA LYS A 590 -47.04 -5.13 23.52
C LYS A 590 -47.55 -5.30 22.08
N ASN A 591 -47.02 -6.27 21.34
CA ASN A 591 -47.38 -6.56 19.95
C ASN A 591 -47.71 -8.05 19.78
N PRO A 592 -48.89 -8.51 20.24
CA PRO A 592 -49.25 -9.93 20.28
C PRO A 592 -49.44 -10.60 18.90
N GLY A 593 -49.42 -9.83 17.80
CA GLY A 593 -49.47 -10.34 16.43
C GLY A 593 -48.11 -10.55 15.77
N ASP A 594 -47.02 -10.12 16.42
CA ASP A 594 -45.67 -10.28 15.90
C ASP A 594 -45.05 -11.59 16.39
N GLU A 595 -44.38 -12.31 15.49
CA GLU A 595 -43.68 -13.56 15.84
C GLU A 595 -42.25 -13.32 16.37
N GLY A 596 -41.72 -12.10 16.24
CA GLY A 596 -40.36 -11.75 16.64
C GLY A 596 -40.04 -10.26 16.45
N VAL A 597 -38.84 -9.84 16.86
CA VAL A 597 -38.37 -8.45 16.79
C VAL A 597 -37.41 -8.24 15.62
N HIS A 598 -37.57 -7.15 14.87
CA HIS A 598 -36.66 -6.80 13.78
C HIS A 598 -35.25 -6.44 14.26
N TYR A 599 -34.21 -6.80 13.48
CA TYR A 599 -32.80 -6.58 13.85
C TYR A 599 -32.49 -5.12 14.21
N SER A 600 -33.00 -4.15 13.45
CA SER A 600 -32.77 -2.72 13.72
C SER A 600 -33.23 -2.28 15.12
N ASN A 601 -34.37 -2.78 15.59
CA ASN A 601 -34.89 -2.46 16.93
C ASN A 601 -34.05 -3.11 18.02
N LEU A 602 -33.57 -4.34 17.78
CA LEU A 602 -32.63 -5.01 18.69
C LEU A 602 -31.28 -4.31 18.74
N PHE A 603 -30.78 -3.86 17.60
CA PHE A 603 -29.51 -3.14 17.51
C PHE A 603 -29.57 -1.78 18.19
N GLU A 604 -30.65 -1.04 18.00
CA GLU A 604 -30.88 0.22 18.70
C GLU A 604 -30.93 -0.01 20.23
N HIS A 605 -31.72 -0.97 20.70
CA HIS A 605 -31.77 -1.30 22.12
C HIS A 605 -30.41 -1.77 22.67
N TYR A 606 -29.69 -2.60 21.90
CA TYR A 606 -28.36 -3.09 22.24
C TYR A 606 -27.36 -1.96 22.47
N ILE A 607 -27.36 -0.93 21.61
CA ILE A 607 -26.45 0.22 21.72
C ILE A 607 -26.58 0.92 23.08
N TYR A 608 -27.80 1.06 23.60
CA TYR A 608 -28.09 1.81 24.82
C TYR A 608 -28.11 0.94 26.10
N ALA A 609 -28.64 -0.29 26.02
CA ALA A 609 -28.86 -1.14 27.20
C ALA A 609 -27.62 -1.96 27.60
N VAL A 610 -26.73 -2.25 26.65
CA VAL A 610 -25.52 -3.05 26.87
C VAL A 610 -24.31 -2.12 26.96
N LYS A 611 -23.89 -1.83 28.20
CA LYS A 611 -22.73 -0.97 28.50
C LYS A 611 -21.39 -1.68 28.24
N ASP A 612 -21.27 -2.92 28.72
CA ASP A 612 -20.13 -3.79 28.46
C ASP A 612 -20.47 -4.71 27.30
N LYS A 613 -19.96 -4.38 26.11
CA LYS A 613 -20.35 -5.01 24.85
C LYS A 613 -19.43 -6.20 24.55
N PRO A 614 -19.97 -7.36 24.17
CA PRO A 614 -19.18 -8.45 23.58
C PRO A 614 -18.34 -7.98 22.40
N ARG A 615 -17.18 -8.63 22.21
CA ARG A 615 -16.27 -8.47 21.08
C ARG A 615 -16.90 -8.88 19.75
N ARG A 616 -17.74 -9.93 19.77
CA ARG A 616 -18.48 -10.38 18.58
C ARG A 616 -19.61 -9.41 18.24
N GLN A 617 -19.82 -9.16 16.94
CA GLN A 617 -20.91 -8.28 16.53
C GLN A 617 -22.27 -8.90 16.89
N LEU A 618 -23.26 -8.04 17.13
CA LEU A 618 -24.62 -8.48 17.47
C LEU A 618 -25.17 -9.51 16.47
N SER A 619 -24.96 -9.29 15.18
CA SER A 619 -25.40 -10.22 14.13
C SER A 619 -24.75 -11.59 14.20
N GLU A 620 -23.56 -11.70 14.80
CA GLU A 620 -22.80 -12.94 14.86
C GLU A 620 -23.17 -13.81 16.06
N PHE A 621 -23.52 -13.22 17.21
CA PHE A 621 -23.90 -13.99 18.40
C PHE A 621 -25.42 -14.11 18.57
N LEU A 622 -26.24 -13.26 17.96
CA LEU A 622 -27.72 -13.43 17.96
C LEU A 622 -28.18 -14.87 17.62
N PRO A 623 -27.63 -15.55 16.58
CA PRO A 623 -27.98 -16.93 16.25
C PRO A 623 -27.63 -17.94 17.36
N ASP A 624 -26.75 -17.61 18.29
CA ASP A 624 -26.33 -18.50 19.36
C ASP A 624 -27.33 -18.49 20.54
N TYR A 625 -28.11 -17.43 20.67
CA TYR A 625 -29.04 -17.22 21.80
C TYR A 625 -30.51 -17.21 21.39
N PHE A 626 -30.81 -16.81 20.15
CA PHE A 626 -32.18 -16.62 19.68
C PHE A 626 -32.45 -17.37 18.39
N TYR A 627 -33.73 -17.48 18.04
CA TYR A 627 -34.19 -18.09 16.80
C TYR A 627 -34.67 -17.02 15.83
N LYS A 628 -34.31 -17.17 14.56
CA LYS A 628 -34.81 -16.31 13.49
C LYS A 628 -36.10 -16.91 12.94
N THR A 629 -37.14 -16.09 12.81
CA THR A 629 -38.43 -16.48 12.22
C THR A 629 -38.33 -16.50 10.70
N GLU A 630 -39.34 -17.08 10.04
CA GLU A 630 -39.44 -17.07 8.57
C GLU A 630 -39.55 -15.65 7.99
N GLN A 631 -40.04 -14.68 8.78
CA GLN A 631 -40.14 -13.27 8.41
C GLN A 631 -38.83 -12.49 8.61
N GLY A 632 -37.77 -13.16 9.09
CA GLY A 632 -36.47 -12.54 9.34
C GLY A 632 -36.38 -11.76 10.66
N THR A 633 -37.37 -11.88 11.54
CA THR A 633 -37.37 -11.31 12.89
C THR A 633 -36.80 -12.30 13.92
N TRP A 634 -36.49 -11.83 15.13
CA TRP A 634 -35.83 -12.64 16.18
C TRP A 634 -36.76 -12.92 17.35
N ARG A 635 -36.82 -14.17 17.79
CA ARG A 635 -37.66 -14.63 18.90
C ARG A 635 -36.86 -15.38 19.96
N LEU A 636 -37.46 -15.45 21.15
CA LEU A 636 -36.99 -16.31 22.23
C LEU A 636 -37.17 -17.80 21.88
N PRO A 637 -36.37 -18.70 22.49
CA PRO A 637 -36.68 -20.12 22.51
C PRO A 637 -38.12 -20.37 22.98
N ALA A 638 -38.85 -21.22 22.27
CA ALA A 638 -40.27 -21.49 22.53
C ALA A 638 -40.51 -22.65 23.50
N SER A 639 -39.50 -23.49 23.74
CA SER A 639 -39.54 -24.66 24.63
C SER A 639 -38.23 -24.86 25.38
N GLU A 640 -38.26 -25.63 26.47
CA GLU A 640 -37.05 -26.04 27.20
C GLU A 640 -36.09 -26.84 26.30
N GLU A 641 -36.61 -27.58 25.33
CA GLU A 641 -35.81 -28.30 24.34
C GLU A 641 -35.04 -27.36 23.41
N GLU A 642 -35.68 -26.28 22.93
CA GLU A 642 -35.01 -25.25 22.11
C GLU A 642 -33.93 -24.51 22.93
N GLU A 643 -34.21 -24.19 24.19
CA GLU A 643 -33.25 -23.54 25.07
C GLU A 643 -32.02 -24.43 25.35
N LYS A 644 -32.27 -25.72 25.64
CA LYS A 644 -31.23 -26.73 25.83
C LYS A 644 -30.39 -26.90 24.56
N ALA A 645 -31.02 -26.96 23.39
CA ALA A 645 -30.32 -27.09 22.12
C ALA A 645 -29.39 -25.90 21.82
N LYS A 646 -29.83 -24.66 22.10
CA LYS A 646 -28.96 -23.47 21.98
C LYS A 646 -27.80 -23.52 22.95
N ARG A 647 -28.06 -23.89 24.21
CA ARG A 647 -27.01 -24.00 25.24
C ARG A 647 -25.96 -25.05 24.87
N GLU A 648 -26.39 -26.23 24.44
CA GLU A 648 -25.48 -27.29 23.99
C GLU A 648 -24.68 -26.90 22.74
N ALA A 649 -25.32 -26.23 21.77
CA ALA A 649 -24.65 -25.72 20.58
C ALA A 649 -23.56 -24.68 20.91
N ARG A 650 -23.82 -23.80 21.90
CA ARG A 650 -22.84 -22.82 22.40
C ARG A 650 -21.65 -23.50 23.06
N VAL A 651 -21.91 -24.44 23.97
CA VAL A 651 -20.85 -25.21 24.68
C VAL A 651 -19.97 -25.99 23.71
N LYS A 652 -20.56 -26.55 22.64
CA LYS A 652 -19.84 -27.30 21.60
C LYS A 652 -19.16 -26.40 20.54
N GLY A 653 -19.31 -25.08 20.61
CA GLY A 653 -18.76 -24.14 19.64
C GLY A 653 -19.30 -24.33 18.21
N LEU A 654 -20.52 -24.87 18.08
CA LEU A 654 -21.06 -25.40 16.81
C LEU A 654 -21.09 -24.35 15.70
N GLY A 655 -21.56 -23.13 15.99
CA GLY A 655 -21.58 -22.03 15.02
C GLY A 655 -20.19 -21.61 14.53
N ARG A 656 -19.17 -21.68 15.41
CA ARG A 656 -17.77 -21.33 15.07
C ARG A 656 -17.15 -22.38 14.15
N ARG A 657 -17.39 -23.67 14.42
CA ARG A 657 -16.97 -24.79 13.56
C ARG A 657 -17.59 -24.72 12.18
N VAL A 658 -18.90 -24.46 12.11
CA VAL A 658 -19.62 -24.26 10.84
C VAL A 658 -19.03 -23.09 10.05
N LYS A 659 -18.84 -21.91 10.69
CA LYS A 659 -18.29 -20.71 10.04
C LYS A 659 -16.87 -20.97 9.51
N ARG A 660 -16.03 -21.65 10.28
CA ARG A 660 -14.69 -22.06 9.86
C ARG A 660 -14.72 -22.96 8.63
N TYR A 661 -15.52 -24.03 8.67
CA TYR A 661 -15.59 -25.01 7.60
C TYR A 661 -16.12 -24.39 6.30
N ILE A 662 -17.12 -23.52 6.39
CA ILE A 662 -17.61 -22.75 5.23
C ILE A 662 -16.51 -21.87 4.64
N ALA A 663 -15.74 -21.16 5.46
CA ALA A 663 -14.65 -20.32 4.97
C ALA A 663 -13.58 -21.16 4.24
N GLN A 664 -13.28 -22.38 4.72
CA GLN A 664 -12.39 -23.30 4.03
C GLN A 664 -12.94 -23.71 2.65
N LEU A 665 -14.23 -24.03 2.56
CA LEU A 665 -14.90 -24.40 1.31
C LEU A 665 -14.92 -23.24 0.28
N GLU A 666 -15.25 -22.02 0.73
CA GLU A 666 -15.31 -20.84 -0.15
C GLU A 666 -13.94 -20.44 -0.70
N GLN A 667 -12.88 -20.65 0.09
CA GLN A 667 -11.50 -20.31 -0.28
C GLN A 667 -10.79 -21.42 -1.05
N GLY A 668 -11.42 -22.59 -1.25
CA GLY A 668 -10.79 -23.75 -1.90
C GLY A 668 -9.57 -24.27 -1.13
N ALA A 669 -9.63 -24.19 0.21
CA ALA A 669 -8.57 -24.71 1.06
C ALA A 669 -8.58 -26.25 1.07
N ILE A 670 -7.40 -26.86 1.13
CA ILE A 670 -7.27 -28.31 1.33
C ILE A 670 -7.68 -28.63 2.76
N ILE A 671 -8.86 -29.21 2.94
CA ILE A 671 -9.39 -29.62 4.24
C ILE A 671 -8.94 -31.04 4.56
N SER A 672 -8.27 -31.22 5.70
CA SER A 672 -7.80 -32.53 6.16
C SER A 672 -8.96 -33.46 6.54
N ASP A 673 -8.76 -34.77 6.46
CA ASP A 673 -9.81 -35.76 6.78
C ASP A 673 -10.27 -35.69 8.25
N TYR A 674 -9.39 -35.22 9.15
CA TYR A 674 -9.74 -35.00 10.56
C TYR A 674 -10.65 -33.79 10.78
N GLU A 675 -10.54 -32.76 9.95
CA GLU A 675 -11.39 -31.55 10.03
C GLU A 675 -12.72 -31.70 9.31
N ARG A 676 -12.84 -32.69 8.41
CA ARG A 676 -14.08 -32.95 7.70
C ARG A 676 -15.11 -33.56 8.66
N PRO A 677 -16.30 -32.93 8.82
CA PRO A 677 -17.37 -33.57 9.57
C PRO A 677 -17.80 -34.84 8.83
N ASN A 678 -18.08 -35.91 9.58
CA ASN A 678 -18.76 -37.06 9.00
C ASN A 678 -20.19 -36.69 8.56
N ASP A 679 -20.81 -37.53 7.74
CA ASP A 679 -22.11 -37.22 7.12
C ASP A 679 -23.22 -36.96 8.15
N ALA A 680 -23.23 -37.69 9.27
CA ALA A 680 -24.19 -37.47 10.36
C ALA A 680 -23.99 -36.11 11.04
N THR A 681 -22.73 -35.70 11.26
CA THR A 681 -22.38 -34.41 11.84
C THR A 681 -22.71 -33.26 10.87
N LEU A 682 -22.45 -33.46 9.58
CA LEU A 682 -22.76 -32.47 8.54
C LEU A 682 -24.28 -32.28 8.41
N ALA A 683 -25.06 -33.36 8.49
CA ALA A 683 -26.52 -33.28 8.55
C ALA A 683 -27.02 -32.51 9.80
N GLU A 684 -26.38 -32.72 10.97
CA GLU A 684 -26.67 -31.93 12.18
C GLU A 684 -26.32 -30.45 12.00
N TRP A 685 -25.22 -30.13 11.31
CA TRP A 685 -24.81 -28.74 11.04
C TRP A 685 -25.79 -28.02 10.10
N ILE A 686 -26.29 -28.71 9.08
CA ILE A 686 -27.32 -28.19 8.17
C ILE A 686 -28.61 -27.89 8.95
N ARG A 687 -29.03 -28.84 9.81
CA ARG A 687 -30.18 -28.64 10.69
C ARG A 687 -29.98 -27.47 11.66
N HIS A 688 -28.79 -27.34 12.23
CA HIS A 688 -28.44 -26.22 13.10
C HIS A 688 -28.53 -24.88 12.35
N CYS A 689 -27.98 -24.80 11.14
CA CYS A 689 -28.03 -23.60 10.30
C CYS A 689 -29.48 -23.17 10.03
N LYS A 690 -30.33 -24.12 9.63
CA LYS A 690 -31.77 -23.89 9.42
C LYS A 690 -32.45 -23.36 10.69
N ARG A 691 -32.23 -24.00 11.84
CA ARG A 691 -32.79 -23.58 13.13
C ARG A 691 -32.26 -22.21 13.59
N ALA A 692 -31.02 -21.89 13.26
CA ALA A 692 -30.38 -20.62 13.62
C ALA A 692 -30.70 -19.47 12.63
N GLY A 693 -31.40 -19.76 11.52
CA GLY A 693 -31.69 -18.76 10.48
C GLY A 693 -30.50 -18.43 9.58
N LEU A 694 -29.47 -19.28 9.58
CA LEU A 694 -28.27 -19.23 8.75
C LEU A 694 -28.50 -19.99 7.45
N TYR A 695 -29.54 -19.61 6.70
CA TYR A 695 -30.03 -20.39 5.56
C TYR A 695 -29.01 -20.48 4.41
N GLU A 696 -28.23 -19.43 4.18
CA GLU A 696 -27.16 -19.42 3.18
C GLU A 696 -26.06 -20.42 3.53
N GLN A 697 -25.65 -20.45 4.81
CA GLN A 697 -24.69 -21.40 5.34
C GLN A 697 -25.20 -22.83 5.24
N GLY A 698 -26.47 -23.08 5.62
CA GLY A 698 -27.09 -24.41 5.53
C GLY A 698 -27.17 -24.92 4.09
N LYS A 699 -27.50 -24.05 3.13
CA LYS A 699 -27.49 -24.36 1.70
C LYS A 699 -26.09 -24.72 1.22
N LEU A 700 -25.10 -23.90 1.56
CA LEU A 700 -23.71 -24.10 1.13
C LEU A 700 -23.12 -25.40 1.69
N LEU A 701 -23.41 -25.75 2.94
CA LEU A 701 -22.99 -27.01 3.55
C LEU A 701 -23.56 -28.23 2.82
N TYR A 702 -24.82 -28.19 2.40
CA TYR A 702 -25.42 -29.28 1.63
C TYR A 702 -24.79 -29.39 0.23
N GLU A 703 -24.63 -28.27 -0.48
CA GLU A 703 -24.15 -28.26 -1.87
C GLU A 703 -22.65 -28.52 -2.02
N LYS A 704 -21.84 -28.09 -1.04
CA LYS A 704 -20.37 -28.11 -1.13
C LYS A 704 -19.67 -28.77 0.05
N GLY A 705 -20.40 -29.15 1.10
CA GLY A 705 -19.81 -29.78 2.30
C GLY A 705 -19.42 -31.25 2.13
N GLY A 706 -19.67 -31.85 0.96
CA GLY A 706 -19.24 -33.23 0.67
C GLY A 706 -20.09 -34.31 1.35
N LEU A 707 -21.35 -34.01 1.66
CA LEU A 707 -22.32 -34.95 2.22
C LEU A 707 -22.51 -36.14 1.26
N ASN A 708 -22.28 -37.36 1.74
CA ASN A 708 -22.59 -38.59 1.03
C ASN A 708 -23.89 -39.22 1.57
N PRO A 709 -24.97 -39.24 0.76
CA PRO A 709 -26.26 -39.81 1.17
C PRO A 709 -26.19 -41.30 1.56
N ASP A 710 -25.26 -42.07 0.97
CA ASP A 710 -25.14 -43.51 1.22
C ASP A 710 -24.67 -43.85 2.65
N ASN A 711 -24.11 -42.87 3.36
CA ASN A 711 -23.61 -43.03 4.72
C ASN A 711 -24.66 -42.64 5.80
N LEU A 712 -25.86 -42.23 5.38
CA LEU A 712 -26.97 -41.85 6.27
C LEU A 712 -28.07 -42.92 6.26
N SER A 713 -28.82 -43.03 7.35
CA SER A 713 -30.07 -43.80 7.34
C SER A 713 -31.10 -43.11 6.42
N GLU A 714 -32.04 -43.88 5.86
CA GLU A 714 -33.11 -43.32 5.01
C GLU A 714 -33.86 -42.18 5.71
N GLU A 715 -34.15 -42.34 7.01
CA GLU A 715 -34.78 -41.31 7.83
C GLU A 715 -33.89 -40.06 8.00
N ALA A 716 -32.58 -40.22 8.22
CA ALA A 716 -31.66 -39.09 8.36
C ALA A 716 -31.48 -38.34 7.03
N MET A 717 -31.48 -39.06 5.91
CA MET A 717 -31.40 -38.49 4.57
C MET A 717 -32.64 -37.66 4.22
N VAL A 718 -33.84 -38.18 4.51
CA VAL A 718 -35.09 -37.43 4.29
C VAL A 718 -35.08 -36.14 5.12
N ASN A 719 -34.67 -36.23 6.38
CA ASN A 719 -34.64 -35.06 7.27
C ASN A 719 -33.63 -33.98 6.81
N VAL A 720 -32.44 -34.37 6.34
CA VAL A 720 -31.43 -33.38 5.89
C VAL A 720 -31.84 -32.73 4.56
N GLU A 721 -32.50 -33.49 3.67
CA GLU A 721 -33.09 -32.95 2.44
C GLU A 721 -34.18 -31.92 2.76
N GLU A 722 -35.09 -32.25 3.70
CA GLU A 722 -36.11 -31.30 4.14
C GLU A 722 -35.50 -30.01 4.73
N ASP A 723 -34.47 -30.14 5.58
CA ASP A 723 -33.77 -28.99 6.16
C ASP A 723 -33.09 -28.13 5.07
N TYR A 724 -32.49 -28.75 4.04
CA TYR A 724 -31.93 -28.07 2.87
C TYR A 724 -33.01 -27.35 2.05
N GLN A 725 -34.13 -28.01 1.75
CA GLN A 725 -35.23 -27.44 0.98
C GLN A 725 -35.84 -26.22 1.68
N VAL A 726 -35.91 -26.24 3.02
CA VAL A 726 -36.32 -25.06 3.80
C VAL A 726 -35.34 -23.91 3.62
N CYS A 727 -34.03 -24.17 3.73
CA CYS A 727 -32.99 -23.15 3.52
C CYS A 727 -33.08 -22.52 2.12
N ALA A 728 -33.17 -23.35 1.08
CA ALA A 728 -33.27 -22.90 -0.31
C ALA A 728 -34.55 -22.07 -0.57
N ARG A 729 -35.69 -22.51 -0.03
CA ARG A 729 -36.98 -21.83 -0.19
C ARG A 729 -37.01 -20.45 0.44
N ILE A 730 -36.45 -20.29 1.64
CA ILE A 730 -36.41 -19.01 2.35
C ILE A 730 -35.51 -18.00 1.63
N LEU A 731 -34.36 -18.45 1.11
CA LEU A 731 -33.47 -17.60 0.31
C LEU A 731 -34.14 -17.12 -0.98
N ALA A 732 -34.88 -18.00 -1.67
CA ALA A 732 -35.61 -17.64 -2.89
C ALA A 732 -36.72 -16.59 -2.63
N ARG A 733 -37.47 -16.72 -1.52
CA ARG A 733 -38.47 -15.71 -1.11
C ARG A 733 -37.85 -14.35 -0.81
N THR A 734 -36.71 -14.35 -0.11
CA THR A 734 -36.00 -13.12 0.27
C THR A 734 -35.45 -12.36 -0.96
N GLN A 735 -34.98 -13.08 -1.99
CA GLN A 735 -34.54 -12.49 -3.26
C GLN A 735 -35.71 -11.93 -4.09
N ALA A 736 -36.86 -12.59 -4.09
CA ALA A 736 -38.07 -12.11 -4.75
C ALA A 736 -38.59 -10.79 -4.14
N ASP A 737 -38.64 -10.68 -2.80
CA ASP A 737 -39.08 -9.46 -2.10
C ASP A 737 -38.09 -8.29 -2.23
N GLY A 738 -36.78 -8.57 -2.32
CA GLY A 738 -35.75 -7.56 -2.60
C GLY A 738 -35.91 -6.91 -3.97
N SER A 739 -36.28 -7.70 -4.99
CA SER A 739 -36.51 -7.22 -6.37
C SER A 739 -37.80 -6.37 -6.52
N ALA A 740 -38.78 -6.58 -5.65
CA ALA A 740 -40.02 -5.80 -5.61
C ALA A 740 -39.81 -4.40 -4.99
N LYS A 741 -38.86 -4.25 -4.04
CA LYS A 741 -38.52 -2.95 -3.43
C LYS A 741 -37.70 -2.03 -4.34
N THR A 742 -36.86 -2.57 -5.22
CA THR A 742 -36.09 -1.78 -6.21
C THR A 742 -36.96 -1.25 -7.37
N ARG A 743 -38.13 -1.85 -7.64
CA ARG A 743 -39.08 -1.35 -8.65
C ARG A 743 -39.95 -0.16 -8.20
N LYS A 744 -39.96 0.20 -6.91
CA LYS A 744 -40.73 1.34 -6.36
C LYS A 744 -39.91 2.58 -6.03
N LYS A 745 -38.60 2.58 -6.34
CA LYS A 745 -37.74 3.77 -6.37
C LYS A 745 -37.05 3.84 -7.73
N GLY A 746 -37.84 4.13 -8.76
CA GLY A 746 -37.38 4.55 -10.08
C GLY A 746 -37.72 6.02 -10.27
#